data_AF-A0A9X1C483-F1
#
_entry.id   AF-A0A9X1C483-F1
#
_cell.length_a   1.000
_cell.length_b   1.000
_cell.length_c   1.000
_cell.angle_alpha   90.00
_cell.angle_beta   90.00
_cell.angle_gamma   90.00
#
_symmetry.space_group_name_H-M   'P 1'
#
loop_
_entity.id
_entity.type
_entity.pdbx_description
1 polymer ?
#
loop_
_entity_poly.entity_id
_entity_poly.type
_entity_poly.pdbx_seq_one_letter_code
_entity_poly.pdbx_strand_id
1 'polypeptide(L)'
;MRNTIRWLNAVIAPAPVLGNYAQLLGREWAPGRLSDTDKRSVAKFNDEDVYSSASGATVLRGLDFRGVLDDNTPQVLRDQADHFIDQILSHRVALLWGESVARTLSFQGASGAYELSALEAKQWTLAAFLLQIDPDFPGRPGTLVGYDIYQAGNNGRTIASVRADVEAHLSKNPLLDAQTTPLAAHLFLASSAPEFLVKGIPPTLRMGSAQWTDFRLGVAFAERQGGPGSSRAMSYDEIMALSKLEPMTDDQTAVLTNHGIDALLDWAVMQGVFAKPTDGVYTPQHYQQASKAFQAQNEQLVQALQVFNVPLPTRRDLAISQLRKVFPEHSVEQLKALTVYIADPAERRNQKPSEPVTRSLVETYMTGELVKDRWMLLAPGEQPPQLPKANSPFDIHRRLQPADQAAVDQNVRDLNARIADLPDVQAQLPDKVDAYLAALKQGLSTTTRKMIAELPLADRQALEYGEVELFALREQTDAVLTLEQTSAQVEERRGRQGTLIRCVHNGAVSYFEVFAAKMLIVKREDLPAQLTLGGTLENHQKTYGRWAPTDVQTQNGAPEPFDFAAYTSDAGPRAGMTSPGIIIDKLGDTLPALDSRHADSPVPNSFASARSQAIVERIMQGNFIHHRDTVLKIAQDELPIEQAREVSQRNKALFLSMIPFVGAIIDLVNGNIVEGSRGLIIDTFAALLGGAGTTVRSLAKATKAVAPFGAKAFSVLAKGVLVVSAFLNPLDGTADLIRWASKGLLTLPQTVAKAPKLSAVTKMVAVEEKLRTFFGVKSALGEAAILQEGVGQRSTHNGHNHSVPVQALQANGHWYAVNPQTGLPISTPLDGFTPLSST
;
A
#
# COMPACT_ATOMS: atom_id res chain seq x y z
N MET A 1 -15.59 19.85 -1.51
CA MET A 1 -15.59 20.02 -0.03
C MET A 1 -14.51 19.21 0.67
N ARG A 2 -14.42 17.88 0.51
CA ARG A 2 -13.37 17.08 1.18
C ARG A 2 -11.95 17.46 0.75
N ASN A 3 -11.70 17.59 -0.55
CA ASN A 3 -10.40 18.04 -1.05
C ASN A 3 -10.03 19.45 -0.50
N THR A 4 -10.98 20.38 -0.50
CA THR A 4 -10.82 21.71 0.11
C THR A 4 -10.45 21.65 1.60
N ILE A 5 -11.06 20.74 2.37
CA ILE A 5 -10.71 20.53 3.79
C ILE A 5 -9.30 19.95 3.92
N ARG A 6 -8.88 19.03 3.05
CA ARG A 6 -7.51 18.50 3.04
C ARG A 6 -6.50 19.61 2.79
N TRP A 7 -6.72 20.46 1.78
CA TRP A 7 -5.90 21.63 1.51
C TRP A 7 -5.82 22.61 2.68
N LEU A 8 -6.95 22.85 3.37
CA LEU A 8 -6.98 23.73 4.55
C LEU A 8 -6.21 23.16 5.76
N ASN A 9 -6.20 21.83 5.89
CA ASN A 9 -5.54 21.14 7.00
C ASN A 9 -4.10 20.72 6.69
N ALA A 10 -3.67 20.82 5.42
CA ALA A 10 -2.30 20.53 5.04
C ALA A 10 -1.37 21.56 5.68
N VAL A 11 -0.47 21.08 6.53
CA VAL A 11 0.57 21.89 7.15
C VAL A 11 1.88 21.56 6.44
N ILE A 12 2.56 22.60 5.97
CA ILE A 12 3.90 22.49 5.39
C ILE A 12 4.84 23.14 6.38
N ALA A 13 5.84 22.40 6.83
CA ALA A 13 6.84 22.94 7.73
C ALA A 13 7.67 24.01 7.01
N PRO A 14 8.01 25.14 7.67
CA PRO A 14 8.92 26.11 7.08
C PRO A 14 10.29 25.47 6.86
N ALA A 15 11.00 25.90 5.80
CA ALA A 15 12.35 25.45 5.56
C ALA A 15 13.25 25.77 6.76
N PRO A 16 14.14 24.84 7.19
CA PRO A 16 15.12 25.14 8.21
C PRO A 16 16.09 26.22 7.71
N VAL A 17 16.73 26.94 8.64
CA VAL A 17 17.60 28.08 8.32
C VAL A 17 18.76 27.70 7.37
N LEU A 18 19.32 26.50 7.55
CA LEU A 18 20.35 25.92 6.66
C LEU A 18 19.75 25.05 5.54
N GLY A 19 18.46 25.17 5.25
CA GLY A 19 17.73 24.48 4.18
C GLY A 19 18.13 23.03 3.95
N ASN A 20 18.64 22.69 2.77
CA ASN A 20 19.17 21.37 2.42
C ASN A 20 20.71 21.26 2.52
N TYR A 21 21.36 22.19 3.24
CA TYR A 21 22.81 22.35 3.40
C TYR A 21 23.61 22.69 2.14
N ALA A 22 22.95 22.88 1.00
CA ALA A 22 23.59 23.12 -0.29
C ALA A 22 23.24 24.50 -0.87
N GLN A 23 23.01 25.52 -0.02
CA GLN A 23 22.55 26.85 -0.46
C GLN A 23 23.47 27.49 -1.51
N LEU A 24 24.78 27.36 -1.31
CA LEU A 24 25.80 27.87 -2.21
C LEU A 24 26.06 26.94 -3.42
N LEU A 25 25.65 25.68 -3.31
CA LEU A 25 25.97 24.60 -4.25
C LEU A 25 24.75 24.23 -5.10
N GLY A 26 24.31 25.16 -5.96
CA GLY A 26 23.27 24.87 -6.95
C GLY A 26 23.81 24.12 -8.17
N ARG A 27 22.93 23.35 -8.83
CA ARG A 27 23.22 22.78 -10.16
C ARG A 27 23.34 23.86 -11.22
N GLU A 28 22.34 24.73 -11.29
CA GLU A 28 22.37 25.91 -12.13
C GLU A 28 22.88 27.10 -11.31
N TRP A 29 23.75 27.87 -11.96
CA TRP A 29 24.25 29.11 -11.39
C TRP A 29 23.12 30.14 -11.30
N ALA A 30 23.06 30.82 -10.16
CA ALA A 30 22.18 31.94 -9.91
C ALA A 30 22.90 32.94 -8.99
N PRO A 31 22.51 34.23 -8.99
CA PRO A 31 23.05 35.21 -8.06
C PRO A 31 23.04 34.70 -6.61
N GLY A 32 24.19 34.79 -5.94
CA GLY A 32 24.39 34.28 -4.58
C GLY A 32 24.89 32.82 -4.49
N ARG A 33 25.01 32.11 -5.62
CA ARG A 33 25.56 30.74 -5.68
C ARG A 33 26.95 30.72 -6.29
N LEU A 34 27.69 29.65 -6.00
CA LEU A 34 29.02 29.41 -6.55
C LEU A 34 28.93 28.95 -8.01
N SER A 35 29.77 29.54 -8.87
CA SER A 35 30.01 29.02 -10.23
C SER A 35 30.77 27.69 -10.17
N ASP A 36 30.82 26.96 -11.29
CA ASP A 36 31.64 25.74 -11.34
C ASP A 36 33.14 26.03 -11.22
N THR A 37 33.58 27.25 -11.55
CA THR A 37 34.94 27.73 -11.29
C THR A 37 35.18 27.94 -9.79
N ASP A 38 34.22 28.53 -9.09
CA ASP A 38 34.28 28.74 -7.65
C ASP A 38 34.29 27.41 -6.91
N LYS A 39 33.40 26.47 -7.25
CA LYS A 39 33.35 25.13 -6.64
C LYS A 39 34.70 24.39 -6.74
N ARG A 40 35.32 24.42 -7.93
CA ARG A 40 36.67 23.85 -8.14
C ARG A 40 37.74 24.55 -7.32
N SER A 41 37.61 25.85 -7.11
CA SER A 41 38.55 26.62 -6.29
C SER A 41 38.40 26.31 -4.80
N VAL A 42 37.16 26.14 -4.30
CA VAL A 42 36.89 25.67 -2.94
C VAL A 42 37.43 24.26 -2.73
N ALA A 43 37.21 23.35 -3.69
CA ALA A 43 37.74 21.99 -3.61
C ALA A 43 39.28 21.99 -3.48
N LYS A 44 39.99 22.81 -4.28
CA LYS A 44 41.45 22.97 -4.19
C LYS A 44 41.91 23.59 -2.87
N PHE A 45 41.19 24.58 -2.36
CA PHE A 45 41.50 25.20 -1.06
C PHE A 45 41.56 24.14 0.05
N ASN A 46 40.66 23.16 0.02
CA ASN A 46 40.66 22.06 0.98
C ASN A 46 41.91 21.15 0.88
N ASP A 47 42.55 21.05 -0.27
CA ASP A 47 43.76 20.25 -0.45
C ASP A 47 45.02 20.99 0.04
N GLU A 48 45.02 22.32 -0.09
CA GLU A 48 46.16 23.19 0.25
C GLU A 48 46.14 23.71 1.70
N ASP A 49 44.99 23.71 2.38
CA ASP A 49 44.88 24.19 3.76
C ASP A 49 45.67 23.29 4.74
N VAL A 50 46.40 23.93 5.66
CA VAL A 50 47.32 23.27 6.60
C VAL A 50 46.55 22.37 7.57
N TYR A 51 45.31 22.71 7.90
CA TYR A 51 44.48 21.93 8.84
C TYR A 51 43.99 20.60 8.24
N SER A 52 43.58 20.58 6.97
CA SER A 52 43.16 19.38 6.26
C SER A 52 44.36 18.52 5.82
N SER A 53 45.41 19.15 5.29
CA SER A 53 46.61 18.47 4.78
C SER A 53 47.47 17.84 5.89
N ALA A 54 47.53 18.44 7.09
CA ALA A 54 48.32 17.90 8.20
C ALA A 54 47.59 16.82 9.02
N SER A 55 46.24 16.83 9.05
CA SER A 55 45.45 15.88 9.83
C SER A 55 44.94 14.68 9.02
N GLY A 56 44.86 14.79 7.70
CA GLY A 56 44.23 13.79 6.83
C GLY A 56 42.74 13.59 7.09
N ALA A 57 42.10 14.49 7.84
CA ALA A 57 40.72 14.37 8.30
C ALA A 57 39.78 15.31 7.52
N THR A 58 38.47 14.99 7.47
CA THR A 58 37.47 15.91 6.90
C THR A 58 37.45 17.26 7.61
N VAL A 59 36.97 18.30 6.90
CA VAL A 59 36.62 19.61 7.48
C VAL A 59 35.71 19.45 8.70
N LEU A 60 34.69 18.58 8.66
CA LEU A 60 33.82 18.34 9.82
C LEU A 60 34.59 17.78 11.02
N ARG A 61 35.50 16.83 10.80
CA ARG A 61 36.33 16.24 11.87
C ARG A 61 37.32 17.26 12.43
N GLY A 62 38.01 18.01 11.56
CA GLY A 62 38.96 19.03 11.95
C GLY A 62 38.34 20.19 12.72
N LEU A 63 37.02 20.43 12.54
CA LEU A 63 36.27 21.47 13.22
C LEU A 63 35.52 21.00 14.49
N ASP A 64 35.67 19.74 14.91
CA ASP A 64 35.09 19.23 16.16
C ASP A 64 35.92 19.60 17.40
N PHE A 65 35.96 20.89 17.74
CA PHE A 65 36.78 21.42 18.85
C PHE A 65 36.33 21.03 20.25
N ARG A 66 35.22 20.29 20.39
CA ARG A 66 34.67 19.87 21.68
C ARG A 66 34.65 18.36 21.86
N GLY A 67 35.17 17.57 20.90
CA GLY A 67 35.11 16.11 20.95
C GLY A 67 33.68 15.57 20.87
N VAL A 68 32.74 16.34 20.31
CA VAL A 68 31.32 16.00 20.25
C VAL A 68 31.12 14.72 19.46
N LEU A 69 31.94 14.49 18.44
CA LEU A 69 31.89 13.30 17.62
C LEU A 69 32.35 12.05 18.40
N ASP A 70 33.38 12.18 19.23
CA ASP A 70 33.93 11.06 20.00
C ASP A 70 33.11 10.71 21.24
N ASP A 71 32.40 11.69 21.80
CA ASP A 71 31.49 11.50 22.94
C ASP A 71 30.18 10.79 22.57
N ASN A 72 29.91 10.58 21.28
CA ASN A 72 28.64 10.05 20.79
C ASN A 72 28.81 8.83 19.89
N THR A 73 27.86 7.90 19.98
CA THR A 73 27.84 6.75 19.07
C THR A 73 27.38 7.18 17.67
N PRO A 74 27.78 6.48 16.59
CA PRO A 74 27.30 6.75 15.24
C PRO A 74 25.77 6.77 15.11
N GLN A 75 25.07 5.96 15.90
CA GLN A 75 23.60 5.96 15.95
C GLN A 75 23.05 7.27 16.51
N VAL A 76 23.60 7.76 17.63
CA VAL A 76 23.18 9.03 18.24
C VAL A 76 23.47 10.21 17.29
N LEU A 77 24.64 10.21 16.66
CA LEU A 77 25.02 11.21 15.64
C LEU A 77 24.05 11.20 14.47
N ARG A 78 23.60 10.03 14.00
CA ARG A 78 22.60 9.89 12.93
C ARG A 78 21.24 10.48 13.34
N ASP A 79 20.76 10.10 14.51
CA ASP A 79 19.40 10.43 14.97
C ASP A 79 19.24 11.92 15.33
N GLN A 80 20.35 12.59 15.69
CA GLN A 80 20.39 14.00 16.05
C GLN A 80 21.31 14.82 15.14
N ALA A 81 21.48 14.40 13.88
CA ALA A 81 22.44 15.00 12.96
C ALA A 81 22.26 16.52 12.80
N ASP A 82 21.01 17.02 12.70
CA ASP A 82 20.73 18.46 12.61
C ASP A 82 21.31 19.24 13.81
N HIS A 83 21.19 18.69 15.02
CA HIS A 83 21.69 19.30 16.25
C HIS A 83 23.22 19.34 16.27
N PHE A 84 23.88 18.22 15.97
CA PHE A 84 25.33 18.14 16.00
C PHE A 84 25.98 18.95 14.88
N ILE A 85 25.41 18.96 13.68
CA ILE A 85 25.86 19.82 12.58
C ILE A 85 25.77 21.29 13.01
N ASP A 86 24.64 21.74 13.57
CA ASP A 86 24.53 23.13 14.03
C ASP A 86 25.49 23.45 15.18
N GLN A 87 25.71 22.53 16.11
CA GLN A 87 26.64 22.70 17.22
C GLN A 87 28.09 22.89 16.73
N ILE A 88 28.55 22.06 15.77
CA ILE A 88 29.88 22.16 15.17
C ILE A 88 30.01 23.49 14.41
N LEU A 89 29.03 23.79 13.54
CA LEU A 89 29.04 24.98 12.69
C LEU A 89 28.90 26.30 13.47
N SER A 90 28.30 26.27 14.66
CA SER A 90 28.19 27.44 15.53
C SER A 90 29.46 27.74 16.31
N HIS A 91 30.46 26.86 16.28
CA HIS A 91 31.73 27.11 16.94
C HIS A 91 32.48 28.27 16.27
N ARG A 92 33.12 29.13 17.07
CA ARG A 92 33.80 30.34 16.55
C ARG A 92 34.85 30.00 15.49
N VAL A 93 35.55 28.87 15.65
CA VAL A 93 36.57 28.45 14.68
C VAL A 93 35.95 28.01 13.35
N ALA A 94 34.81 27.29 13.37
CA ALA A 94 34.09 26.93 12.14
C ALA A 94 33.61 28.18 11.38
N LEU A 95 33.06 29.17 12.10
CA LEU A 95 32.65 30.45 11.50
C LEU A 95 33.83 31.19 10.85
N LEU A 96 34.96 31.32 11.58
CA LEU A 96 36.16 31.98 11.05
C LEU A 96 36.75 31.25 9.85
N TRP A 97 36.69 29.91 9.87
CA TRP A 97 37.15 29.09 8.75
C TRP A 97 36.27 29.32 7.51
N GLY A 98 34.94 29.27 7.65
CA GLY A 98 34.01 29.60 6.57
C GLY A 98 34.22 31.03 6.01
N GLU A 99 34.45 32.02 6.88
CA GLU A 99 34.82 33.39 6.47
C GLU A 99 36.14 33.41 5.67
N SER A 100 37.13 32.60 6.03
CA SER A 100 38.43 32.55 5.35
C SER A 100 38.33 31.97 3.93
N VAL A 101 37.52 30.91 3.74
CA VAL A 101 37.24 30.32 2.42
C VAL A 101 36.56 31.37 1.54
N ALA A 102 35.53 32.04 2.06
CA ALA A 102 34.79 33.07 1.34
C ALA A 102 35.67 34.26 0.90
N ARG A 103 36.57 34.72 1.78
CA ARG A 103 37.50 35.82 1.50
C ARG A 103 38.47 35.49 0.37
N THR A 104 38.93 34.24 0.29
CA THR A 104 39.82 33.78 -0.79
C THR A 104 39.18 33.95 -2.17
N LEU A 105 37.84 33.86 -2.23
CA LEU A 105 37.06 34.05 -3.46
C LEU A 105 36.46 35.44 -3.58
N SER A 106 36.87 36.40 -2.75
CA SER A 106 36.33 37.77 -2.73
C SER A 106 34.80 37.80 -2.63
N PHE A 107 34.19 36.85 -1.91
CA PHE A 107 32.75 36.77 -1.80
C PHE A 107 32.18 37.94 -1.00
N GLN A 108 31.11 38.54 -1.52
CA GLN A 108 30.32 39.55 -0.81
C GLN A 108 28.97 38.96 -0.40
N GLY A 109 28.68 39.05 0.90
CA GLY A 109 27.43 38.58 1.49
C GLY A 109 26.24 39.45 1.11
N ALA A 110 25.06 39.12 1.64
CA ALA A 110 23.81 39.84 1.38
C ALA A 110 23.85 41.32 1.82
N SER A 111 24.76 41.67 2.74
CA SER A 111 25.05 43.04 3.20
C SER A 111 25.88 43.86 2.20
N GLY A 112 26.35 43.26 1.10
CA GLY A 112 27.27 43.89 0.15
C GLY A 112 28.69 44.09 0.68
N ALA A 113 29.02 43.48 1.81
CA ALA A 113 30.34 43.54 2.44
C ALA A 113 31.02 42.17 2.43
N TYR A 114 32.33 42.17 2.64
CA TYR A 114 33.13 40.95 2.86
C TYR A 114 32.92 40.34 4.25
N GLU A 115 32.35 41.10 5.19
CA GLU A 115 31.96 40.59 6.50
C GLU A 115 30.68 39.77 6.39
N LEU A 116 30.78 38.50 6.75
CA LEU A 116 29.68 37.55 6.65
C LEU A 116 28.86 37.50 7.94
N SER A 117 27.57 37.30 7.79
CA SER A 117 26.74 36.83 8.89
C SER A 117 27.16 35.43 9.32
N ALA A 118 26.82 35.06 10.57
CA ALA A 118 27.06 33.70 11.04
C ALA A 118 26.43 32.64 10.12
N LEU A 119 25.25 32.91 9.55
CA LEU A 119 24.59 32.01 8.62
C LEU A 119 25.40 31.80 7.35
N GLU A 120 25.88 32.87 6.72
CA GLU A 120 26.70 32.79 5.51
C GLU A 120 28.01 32.05 5.79
N ALA A 121 28.66 32.31 6.93
CA ALA A 121 29.87 31.58 7.33
C ALA A 121 29.61 30.06 7.51
N LYS A 122 28.46 29.67 8.08
CA LYS A 122 28.05 28.26 8.17
C LYS A 122 27.84 27.64 6.79
N GLN A 123 27.20 28.37 5.87
CA GLN A 123 26.96 27.90 4.49
C GLN A 123 28.28 27.68 3.74
N TRP A 124 29.27 28.56 3.92
CA TRP A 124 30.61 28.39 3.35
C TRP A 124 31.33 27.17 3.92
N THR A 125 31.22 26.95 5.24
CA THR A 125 31.80 25.77 5.88
C THR A 125 31.21 24.46 5.33
N LEU A 126 29.88 24.42 5.17
CA LEU A 126 29.16 23.29 4.58
C LEU A 126 29.54 23.06 3.12
N ALA A 127 29.63 24.15 2.33
CA ALA A 127 29.97 24.06 0.92
C ALA A 127 31.37 23.45 0.73
N ALA A 128 32.33 23.91 1.54
CA ALA A 128 33.68 23.39 1.48
C ALA A 128 33.77 21.94 1.97
N PHE A 129 33.04 21.55 3.02
CA PHE A 129 32.95 20.14 3.42
C PHE A 129 32.39 19.25 2.30
N LEU A 130 31.25 19.63 1.71
CA LEU A 130 30.61 18.84 0.65
C LEU A 130 31.54 18.67 -0.56
N LEU A 131 32.21 19.75 -0.99
CA LEU A 131 33.16 19.74 -2.10
C LEU A 131 34.48 19.03 -1.79
N GLN A 132 34.86 18.88 -0.53
CA GLN A 132 36.01 18.06 -0.13
C GLN A 132 35.74 16.57 -0.37
N ILE A 133 34.50 16.13 -0.14
CA ILE A 133 34.11 14.72 -0.29
C ILE A 133 33.69 14.40 -1.73
N ASP A 134 32.99 15.33 -2.37
CA ASP A 134 32.50 15.21 -3.75
C ASP A 134 32.74 16.52 -4.51
N PRO A 135 33.87 16.67 -5.22
CA PRO A 135 34.24 17.89 -5.93
C PRO A 135 33.24 18.31 -7.02
N ASP A 136 32.43 17.38 -7.52
CA ASP A 136 31.42 17.61 -8.56
C ASP A 136 30.02 17.87 -7.98
N PHE A 137 29.90 18.06 -6.66
CA PHE A 137 28.62 18.29 -6.00
C PHE A 137 28.00 19.66 -6.33
N PRO A 138 26.67 19.76 -6.55
CA PRO A 138 25.70 18.66 -6.53
C PRO A 138 25.69 17.88 -7.85
N GLY A 139 25.83 16.56 -7.74
CA GLY A 139 25.67 15.66 -8.88
C GLY A 139 24.22 15.49 -9.33
N ARG A 140 23.98 14.45 -10.13
CA ARG A 140 22.64 14.04 -10.60
C ARG A 140 21.69 13.79 -9.42
N PRO A 141 20.39 14.14 -9.53
CA PRO A 141 19.46 13.92 -8.42
C PRO A 141 19.34 12.43 -8.11
N GLY A 142 19.24 12.09 -6.83
CA GLY A 142 19.30 10.70 -6.38
C GLY A 142 20.70 10.07 -6.41
N THR A 143 21.75 10.81 -6.76
CA THR A 143 23.14 10.32 -6.72
C THR A 143 23.93 11.04 -5.63
N LEU A 144 24.68 10.31 -4.81
CA LEU A 144 25.64 10.88 -3.86
C LEU A 144 26.99 10.17 -4.00
N VAL A 145 28.07 10.92 -4.24
CA VAL A 145 29.44 10.37 -4.31
C VAL A 145 29.52 9.12 -5.23
N GLY A 146 28.83 9.16 -6.37
CA GLY A 146 28.74 8.05 -7.33
C GLY A 146 27.76 6.92 -6.98
N TYR A 147 27.12 6.92 -5.81
CA TYR A 147 26.07 5.97 -5.44
C TYR A 147 24.70 6.43 -5.92
N ASP A 148 24.07 5.66 -6.79
CA ASP A 148 22.71 5.89 -7.32
C ASP A 148 21.66 5.27 -6.40
N ILE A 149 20.93 6.11 -5.66
CA ILE A 149 19.89 5.69 -4.70
C ILE A 149 18.73 5.00 -5.42
N TYR A 150 18.37 5.47 -6.61
CA TYR A 150 17.19 5.00 -7.33
C TYR A 150 17.50 3.93 -8.38
N GLN A 151 18.66 3.27 -8.26
CA GLN A 151 18.99 2.10 -9.07
C GLN A 151 18.00 0.94 -8.81
N ALA A 152 17.77 0.12 -9.84
CA ALA A 152 16.82 -1.00 -9.75
C ALA A 152 17.18 -2.02 -8.65
N GLY A 153 18.47 -2.16 -8.32
CA GLY A 153 18.94 -3.03 -7.23
C GLY A 153 18.42 -2.65 -5.84
N ASN A 154 17.92 -1.42 -5.66
CA ASN A 154 17.32 -0.98 -4.42
C ASN A 154 15.81 -1.27 -4.31
N ASN A 155 15.16 -1.75 -5.38
CA ASN A 155 13.75 -2.16 -5.34
C ASN A 155 13.52 -3.20 -4.23
N GLY A 156 12.41 -3.08 -3.50
CA GLY A 156 12.02 -4.04 -2.47
C GLY A 156 12.85 -3.97 -1.19
N ARG A 157 13.83 -3.04 -1.11
CA ARG A 157 14.63 -2.79 0.10
C ARG A 157 14.00 -1.71 0.97
N THR A 158 14.35 -1.70 2.26
CA THR A 158 13.86 -0.70 3.21
C THR A 158 14.68 0.58 3.10
N ILE A 159 14.08 1.73 3.40
CA ILE A 159 14.80 3.02 3.45
C ILE A 159 16.01 2.94 4.40
N ALA A 160 15.86 2.30 5.56
CA ALA A 160 16.95 2.10 6.51
C ALA A 160 18.10 1.26 5.94
N SER A 161 17.80 0.17 5.23
CA SER A 161 18.83 -0.68 4.62
C SER A 161 19.59 0.04 3.51
N VAL A 162 18.91 0.85 2.70
CA VAL A 162 19.56 1.64 1.64
C VAL A 162 20.38 2.79 2.24
N ARG A 163 19.93 3.39 3.34
CA ARG A 163 20.75 4.36 4.10
C ARG A 163 22.02 3.73 4.65
N ALA A 164 21.94 2.51 5.19
CA ALA A 164 23.11 1.79 5.67
C ALA A 164 24.13 1.53 4.55
N ASP A 165 23.67 1.19 3.35
CA ASP A 165 24.54 1.03 2.17
C ASP A 165 25.17 2.35 1.72
N VAL A 166 24.41 3.45 1.79
CA VAL A 166 24.93 4.80 1.53
C VAL A 166 26.05 5.15 2.50
N GLU A 167 25.87 4.90 3.79
CA GLU A 167 26.88 5.14 4.81
C GLU A 167 28.09 4.21 4.63
N ALA A 168 27.87 2.93 4.31
CA ALA A 168 28.94 2.00 3.96
C ALA A 168 29.71 2.45 2.72
N HIS A 169 29.04 3.00 1.72
CA HIS A 169 29.68 3.56 0.52
C HIS A 169 30.52 4.78 0.85
N LEU A 170 30.00 5.71 1.65
CA LEU A 170 30.74 6.89 2.10
C LEU A 170 31.97 6.53 2.95
N SER A 171 31.90 5.49 3.78
CA SER A 171 33.02 5.02 4.60
C SER A 171 34.24 4.54 3.80
N LYS A 172 34.09 4.31 2.48
CA LYS A 172 35.20 4.00 1.58
C LYS A 172 36.07 5.23 1.27
N ASN A 173 35.55 6.44 1.49
CA ASN A 173 36.33 7.66 1.36
C ASN A 173 37.26 7.77 2.59
N PRO A 174 38.60 7.82 2.40
CA PRO A 174 39.56 7.81 3.49
C PRO A 174 39.46 9.03 4.42
N LEU A 175 38.79 10.10 4.00
CA LEU A 175 38.60 11.28 4.82
C LEU A 175 37.52 11.07 5.89
N LEU A 176 36.60 10.12 5.69
CA LEU A 176 35.46 9.85 6.57
C LEU A 176 35.75 8.70 7.54
N ASP A 177 35.51 8.93 8.82
CA ASP A 177 35.55 7.91 9.88
C ASP A 177 34.14 7.47 10.32
N ALA A 178 34.06 6.55 11.28
CA ALA A 178 32.78 6.00 11.73
C ALA A 178 31.85 7.04 12.38
N GLN A 179 32.38 8.13 12.90
CA GLN A 179 31.66 9.18 13.62
C GLN A 179 31.19 10.28 12.66
N THR A 180 31.98 10.62 11.65
CA THR A 180 31.63 11.61 10.63
C THR A 180 30.75 11.05 9.52
N THR A 181 30.82 9.75 9.25
CA THR A 181 30.01 9.10 8.19
C THR A 181 28.50 9.35 8.32
N PRO A 182 27.85 9.20 9.50
CA PRO A 182 26.42 9.48 9.64
C PRO A 182 26.03 10.94 9.36
N LEU A 183 26.89 11.89 9.74
CA LEU A 183 26.66 13.32 9.49
C LEU A 183 26.87 13.66 8.01
N ALA A 184 27.91 13.10 7.39
CA ALA A 184 28.15 13.22 5.96
C ALA A 184 26.95 12.68 5.15
N ALA A 185 26.47 11.48 5.48
CA ALA A 185 25.29 10.89 4.87
C ALA A 185 24.06 11.80 5.02
N HIS A 186 23.85 12.37 6.21
CA HIS A 186 22.76 13.31 6.44
C HIS A 186 22.85 14.56 5.54
N LEU A 187 24.04 15.16 5.42
CA LEU A 187 24.27 16.33 4.57
C LEU A 187 24.00 16.03 3.09
N PHE A 188 24.55 14.93 2.56
CA PHE A 188 24.35 14.53 1.16
C PHE A 188 22.89 14.15 0.86
N LEU A 189 22.23 13.41 1.76
CA LEU A 189 20.84 13.00 1.60
C LEU A 189 19.89 14.20 1.63
N ALA A 190 20.17 15.24 2.41
CA ALA A 190 19.32 16.42 2.49
C ALA A 190 19.13 17.11 1.13
N SER A 191 20.14 17.08 0.27
CA SER A 191 20.04 17.63 -1.09
C SER A 191 19.67 16.60 -2.15
N SER A 192 20.06 15.33 -1.97
CA SER A 192 20.01 14.32 -3.04
C SER A 192 18.76 13.42 -2.97
N ALA A 193 18.29 13.13 -1.75
CA ALA A 193 17.13 12.28 -1.46
C ALA A 193 16.56 12.62 -0.06
N PRO A 194 15.92 13.80 0.10
CA PRO A 194 15.45 14.28 1.40
C PRO A 194 14.43 13.35 2.07
N GLU A 195 13.80 12.45 1.32
CA GLU A 195 12.88 11.44 1.85
C GLU A 195 13.53 10.47 2.86
N PHE A 196 14.85 10.31 2.82
CA PHE A 196 15.61 9.50 3.78
C PHE A 196 15.77 10.17 5.16
N LEU A 197 15.40 11.45 5.26
CA LEU A 197 15.55 12.27 6.46
C LEU A 197 14.20 12.65 7.10
N VAL A 198 13.08 12.18 6.54
CA VAL A 198 11.76 12.34 7.12
C VAL A 198 11.65 11.54 8.42
N LYS A 199 10.91 12.08 9.39
CA LYS A 199 10.77 11.45 10.71
C LYS A 199 9.69 10.37 10.71
N GLY A 200 9.95 9.28 11.42
CA GLY A 200 8.96 8.23 11.66
C GLY A 200 8.59 7.41 10.40
N ILE A 201 9.53 7.25 9.46
CA ILE A 201 9.33 6.38 8.30
C ILE A 201 9.05 4.95 8.80
N PRO A 202 7.95 4.31 8.37
CA PRO A 202 7.65 2.96 8.82
C PRO A 202 8.72 1.99 8.29
N PRO A 203 9.21 1.04 9.11
CA PRO A 203 10.25 0.08 8.69
C PRO A 203 9.77 -0.86 7.58
N THR A 204 8.49 -0.80 7.26
CA THR A 204 7.75 -1.59 6.27
C THR A 204 7.76 -0.95 4.88
N LEU A 205 8.08 0.34 4.77
CA LEU A 205 8.16 1.03 3.48
C LEU A 205 9.26 0.41 2.61
N ARG A 206 8.90 0.04 1.38
CA ARG A 206 9.81 -0.56 0.40
C ARG A 206 10.01 0.37 -0.79
N MET A 207 11.27 0.58 -1.18
CA MET A 207 11.60 1.34 -2.38
C MET A 207 11.02 0.65 -3.62
N GLY A 208 10.53 1.45 -4.58
CA GLY A 208 9.89 0.95 -5.79
C GLY A 208 8.45 0.49 -5.63
N SER A 209 7.87 0.54 -4.42
CA SER A 209 6.43 0.31 -4.21
C SER A 209 5.60 1.56 -4.56
N ALA A 210 4.29 1.39 -4.80
CA ALA A 210 3.39 2.53 -5.03
C ALA A 210 3.35 3.49 -3.82
N GLN A 211 3.38 2.95 -2.59
CA GLN A 211 3.44 3.76 -1.37
C GLN A 211 4.71 4.61 -1.30
N TRP A 212 5.85 4.08 -1.77
CA TRP A 212 7.09 4.84 -1.85
C TRP A 212 7.03 5.95 -2.92
N THR A 213 6.38 5.70 -4.05
CA THR A 213 6.14 6.73 -5.07
C THR A 213 5.31 7.88 -4.51
N ASP A 214 4.22 7.57 -3.79
CA ASP A 214 3.38 8.57 -3.11
C ASP A 214 4.17 9.33 -2.03
N PHE A 215 5.02 8.63 -1.28
CA PHE A 215 5.86 9.25 -0.27
C PHE A 215 6.84 10.26 -0.88
N ARG A 216 7.51 9.90 -1.99
CA ARG A 216 8.40 10.83 -2.71
C ARG A 216 7.65 12.00 -3.32
N LEU A 217 6.43 11.80 -3.82
CA LEU A 217 5.58 12.90 -4.27
C LEU A 217 5.29 13.88 -3.11
N GLY A 218 4.93 13.37 -1.94
CA GLY A 218 4.71 14.20 -0.75
C GLY A 218 5.95 14.98 -0.31
N VAL A 219 7.13 14.35 -0.37
CA VAL A 219 8.41 15.02 -0.10
C VAL A 219 8.71 16.09 -1.14
N ALA A 220 8.55 15.79 -2.43
CA ALA A 220 8.74 16.77 -3.50
C ALA A 220 7.80 17.97 -3.32
N PHE A 221 6.56 17.74 -2.88
CA PHE A 221 5.62 18.81 -2.54
C PHE A 221 6.12 19.65 -1.36
N ALA A 222 6.55 19.03 -0.27
CA ALA A 222 7.09 19.75 0.89
C ALA A 222 8.33 20.59 0.54
N GLU A 223 9.27 20.03 -0.22
CA GLU A 223 10.52 20.69 -0.61
C GLU A 223 10.28 21.86 -1.59
N ARG A 224 9.39 21.69 -2.58
CA ARG A 224 9.11 22.74 -3.58
C ARG A 224 8.25 23.87 -3.01
N GLN A 225 7.34 23.57 -2.09
CA GLN A 225 6.40 24.55 -1.56
C GLN A 225 6.84 25.17 -0.23
N GLY A 226 7.46 24.39 0.67
CA GLY A 226 7.98 24.86 1.96
C GLY A 226 9.39 25.44 1.87
N GLY A 227 10.13 25.06 0.82
CA GLY A 227 11.52 25.38 0.60
C GLY A 227 12.46 24.21 0.90
N PRO A 228 13.73 24.30 0.49
CA PRO A 228 14.69 23.21 0.66
C PRO A 228 14.86 22.80 2.13
N GLY A 229 14.75 21.51 2.41
CA GLY A 229 14.85 20.91 3.74
C GLY A 229 13.56 20.86 4.55
N SER A 230 12.44 21.41 4.06
CA SER A 230 11.16 21.42 4.77
C SER A 230 10.66 20.03 5.18
N SER A 231 10.85 19.02 4.33
CA SER A 231 10.36 17.66 4.59
C SER A 231 10.98 17.02 5.85
N ARG A 232 12.20 17.43 6.23
CA ARG A 232 12.94 16.91 7.40
C ARG A 232 12.32 17.31 8.73
N ALA A 233 11.54 18.39 8.73
CA ALA A 233 10.77 18.84 9.88
C ALA A 233 9.40 18.16 10.00
N MET A 234 9.03 17.32 9.03
CA MET A 234 7.71 16.66 8.96
C MET A 234 7.81 15.17 9.30
N SER A 235 6.72 14.63 9.82
CA SER A 235 6.52 13.19 10.00
C SER A 235 6.07 12.51 8.70
N TYR A 236 6.23 11.19 8.65
CA TYR A 236 5.73 10.37 7.55
C TYR A 236 4.24 10.61 7.26
N ASP A 237 3.39 10.70 8.28
CA ASP A 237 1.95 10.90 8.10
C ASP A 237 1.61 12.27 7.52
N GLU A 238 2.34 13.32 7.92
CA GLU A 238 2.18 14.66 7.35
C GLU A 238 2.60 14.71 5.89
N ILE A 239 3.73 14.08 5.54
CA ILE A 239 4.19 13.94 4.15
C ILE A 239 3.17 13.17 3.31
N MET A 240 2.67 12.03 3.81
CA MET A 240 1.66 11.24 3.13
C MET A 240 0.29 11.95 3.04
N ALA A 241 0.03 12.98 3.85
CA ALA A 241 -1.15 13.82 3.69
C ALA A 241 -1.00 14.77 2.49
N LEU A 242 0.22 15.24 2.19
CA LEU A 242 0.50 16.11 1.05
C LEU A 242 0.30 15.39 -0.29
N SER A 243 0.72 14.13 -0.39
CA SER A 243 0.53 13.34 -1.63
C SER A 243 -0.94 13.03 -1.95
N LYS A 244 -1.85 13.22 -0.98
CA LYS A 244 -3.30 13.01 -1.11
C LYS A 244 -4.07 14.28 -1.48
N LEU A 245 -3.36 15.39 -1.72
CA LEU A 245 -3.95 16.63 -2.20
C LEU A 245 -4.29 16.49 -3.67
N GLU A 246 -5.56 16.69 -4.01
CA GLU A 246 -6.00 16.70 -5.39
C GLU A 246 -5.96 18.15 -5.92
N PRO A 247 -5.60 18.38 -7.19
CA PRO A 247 -5.65 19.71 -7.78
C PRO A 247 -7.09 20.25 -7.75
N MET A 248 -7.22 21.57 -7.60
CA MET A 248 -8.49 22.31 -7.69
C MET A 248 -8.61 23.10 -9.00
N THR A 249 -7.52 23.23 -9.75
CA THR A 249 -7.43 23.95 -11.04
C THR A 249 -6.52 23.21 -12.02
N ASP A 250 -6.61 23.56 -13.31
CA ASP A 250 -5.75 22.99 -14.36
C ASP A 250 -4.28 23.35 -14.16
N ASP A 251 -3.98 24.57 -13.72
CA ASP A 251 -2.61 25.00 -13.38
C ASP A 251 -2.03 24.17 -12.22
N GLN A 252 -2.84 23.88 -11.20
CA GLN A 252 -2.43 23.02 -10.10
C GLN A 252 -2.19 21.59 -10.56
N THR A 253 -2.98 21.09 -11.52
CA THR A 253 -2.78 19.78 -12.12
C THR A 253 -1.41 19.70 -12.78
N ALA A 254 -1.02 20.71 -13.56
CA ALA A 254 0.29 20.75 -14.21
C ALA A 254 1.44 20.77 -13.20
N VAL A 255 1.33 21.57 -12.14
CA VAL A 255 2.34 21.68 -11.08
C VAL A 255 2.49 20.37 -10.29
N LEU A 256 1.39 19.80 -9.81
CA LEU A 256 1.39 18.54 -9.05
C LEU A 256 1.91 17.38 -9.89
N THR A 257 1.51 17.31 -11.16
CA THR A 257 2.02 16.31 -12.10
C THR A 257 3.54 16.43 -12.22
N ASN A 258 4.07 17.65 -12.39
CA ASN A 258 5.51 17.91 -12.47
C ASN A 258 6.29 17.55 -11.19
N HIS A 259 5.63 17.48 -10.02
CA HIS A 259 6.29 17.03 -8.78
C HIS A 259 6.48 15.51 -8.75
N GLY A 260 5.57 14.76 -9.39
CA GLY A 260 5.57 13.30 -9.38
C GLY A 260 6.37 12.63 -10.49
N ILE A 261 6.83 13.37 -11.50
CA ILE A 261 7.52 12.81 -12.68
C ILE A 261 8.73 11.94 -12.28
N ASP A 262 9.64 12.48 -11.48
CA ASP A 262 10.87 11.77 -11.10
C ASP A 262 10.55 10.48 -10.31
N ALA A 263 9.61 10.57 -9.37
CA ALA A 263 9.18 9.41 -8.57
C ALA A 263 8.57 8.30 -9.44
N LEU A 264 7.76 8.69 -10.43
CA LEU A 264 7.13 7.75 -11.36
C LEU A 264 8.14 7.11 -12.32
N LEU A 265 9.11 7.87 -12.81
CA LEU A 265 10.16 7.36 -13.69
C LEU A 265 11.10 6.40 -12.95
N ASP A 266 11.51 6.76 -11.73
CA ASP A 266 12.34 5.88 -10.90
C ASP A 266 11.57 4.61 -10.49
N TRP A 267 10.27 4.71 -10.19
CA TRP A 267 9.40 3.55 -10.00
C TRP A 267 9.40 2.64 -11.25
N ALA A 268 9.27 3.21 -12.45
CA ALA A 268 9.23 2.45 -13.69
C ALA A 268 10.55 1.70 -13.96
N VAL A 269 11.70 2.34 -13.66
CA VAL A 269 13.02 1.68 -13.71
C VAL A 269 13.10 0.55 -12.70
N MET A 270 12.70 0.79 -11.44
CA MET A 270 12.71 -0.24 -10.38
C MET A 270 11.77 -1.40 -10.67
N GLN A 271 10.65 -1.15 -11.33
CA GLN A 271 9.68 -2.15 -11.73
C GLN A 271 10.03 -2.85 -13.05
N GLY A 272 11.07 -2.43 -13.77
CA GLY A 272 11.48 -3.04 -15.03
C GLY A 272 10.56 -2.72 -16.21
N VAL A 273 9.84 -1.59 -16.16
CA VAL A 273 9.00 -1.11 -17.27
C VAL A 273 9.88 -0.71 -18.46
N PHE A 274 11.03 -0.08 -18.19
CA PHE A 274 12.09 0.21 -19.14
C PHE A 274 13.45 0.24 -18.42
N ALA A 275 14.53 0.09 -19.18
CA ALA A 275 15.88 0.22 -18.65
C ALA A 275 16.22 1.69 -18.37
N LYS A 276 17.02 1.94 -17.32
CA LYS A 276 17.51 3.29 -17.03
C LYS A 276 18.36 3.82 -18.20
N PRO A 277 18.08 5.01 -18.75
CA PRO A 277 18.89 5.59 -19.82
C PRO A 277 20.35 5.79 -19.37
N THR A 278 21.30 5.47 -20.24
CA THR A 278 22.75 5.57 -19.93
C THR A 278 23.22 7.01 -19.75
N ASP A 279 22.60 7.95 -20.47
CA ASP A 279 22.84 9.40 -20.34
C ASP A 279 22.13 10.01 -19.12
N GLY A 280 21.18 9.29 -18.52
CA GLY A 280 20.36 9.75 -17.40
C GLY A 280 19.21 10.68 -17.81
N VAL A 281 18.93 10.83 -19.11
CA VAL A 281 17.91 11.75 -19.62
C VAL A 281 16.64 10.98 -19.98
N TYR A 282 15.54 11.32 -19.29
CA TYR A 282 14.24 10.72 -19.58
C TYR A 282 13.50 11.50 -20.68
N THR A 283 12.73 10.78 -21.50
CA THR A 283 11.97 11.34 -22.63
C THR A 283 10.47 11.37 -22.31
N PRO A 284 9.66 12.13 -23.05
CA PRO A 284 8.20 12.07 -22.93
C PRO A 284 7.63 10.65 -23.12
N GLN A 285 8.28 9.83 -23.94
CA GLN A 285 7.89 8.43 -24.15
C GLN A 285 8.11 7.58 -22.88
N HIS A 286 9.23 7.77 -22.16
CA HIS A 286 9.45 7.11 -20.87
C HIS A 286 8.35 7.46 -19.86
N TYR A 287 7.98 8.74 -19.79
CA TYR A 287 6.87 9.18 -18.93
C TYR A 287 5.53 8.51 -19.32
N GLN A 288 5.20 8.46 -20.61
CA GLN A 288 3.98 7.80 -21.08
C GLN A 288 3.96 6.30 -20.75
N GLN A 289 5.08 5.60 -20.93
CA GLN A 289 5.21 4.19 -20.59
C GLN A 289 5.06 3.96 -19.08
N ALA A 290 5.75 4.75 -18.26
CA ALA A 290 5.66 4.68 -16.80
C ALA A 290 4.23 4.93 -16.31
N SER A 291 3.60 6.01 -16.77
CA SER A 291 2.24 6.39 -16.39
C SER A 291 1.23 5.30 -16.75
N LYS A 292 1.29 4.79 -17.99
CA LYS A 292 0.41 3.70 -18.45
C LYS A 292 0.58 2.43 -17.60
N ALA A 293 1.82 2.04 -17.31
CA ALA A 293 2.10 0.86 -16.50
C ALA A 293 1.61 1.03 -15.05
N PHE A 294 1.84 2.20 -14.45
CA PHE A 294 1.40 2.52 -13.09
C PHE A 294 -0.14 2.54 -12.97
N GLN A 295 -0.82 3.18 -13.92
CA GLN A 295 -2.28 3.20 -13.98
C GLN A 295 -2.86 1.79 -14.16
N ALA A 296 -2.34 1.00 -15.09
CA ALA A 296 -2.80 -0.36 -15.32
C ALA A 296 -2.62 -1.26 -14.09
N GLN A 297 -1.50 -1.12 -13.37
CA GLN A 297 -1.29 -1.82 -12.10
C GLN A 297 -2.33 -1.40 -11.05
N ASN A 298 -2.54 -0.10 -10.88
CA ASN A 298 -3.51 0.42 -9.91
C ASN A 298 -4.94 -0.02 -10.22
N GLU A 299 -5.38 0.07 -11.48
CA GLU A 299 -6.70 -0.39 -11.90
C GLU A 299 -6.95 -1.87 -11.57
N GLN A 300 -5.97 -2.74 -11.84
CA GLN A 300 -6.07 -4.16 -11.48
C GLN A 300 -6.17 -4.37 -9.97
N LEU A 301 -5.41 -3.61 -9.18
CA LEU A 301 -5.46 -3.69 -7.71
C LEU A 301 -6.78 -3.18 -7.14
N VAL A 302 -7.37 -2.13 -7.74
CA VAL A 302 -8.71 -1.65 -7.39
C VAL A 302 -9.75 -2.72 -7.66
N GLN A 303 -9.69 -3.34 -8.84
CA GLN A 303 -10.61 -4.42 -9.20
C GLN A 303 -10.48 -5.60 -8.24
N ALA A 304 -9.25 -5.98 -7.87
CA ALA A 304 -9.02 -7.01 -6.85
C ALA A 304 -9.64 -6.65 -5.49
N LEU A 305 -9.47 -5.39 -5.04
CA LEU A 305 -10.08 -4.91 -3.80
C LEU A 305 -11.62 -4.91 -3.87
N GLN A 306 -12.21 -4.55 -5.02
CA GLN A 306 -13.65 -4.60 -5.21
C GLN A 306 -14.17 -6.03 -5.10
N VAL A 307 -13.47 -7.01 -5.67
CA VAL A 307 -13.79 -8.43 -5.56
C VAL A 307 -13.78 -8.91 -4.11
N PHE A 308 -12.78 -8.52 -3.32
CA PHE A 308 -12.70 -8.92 -1.90
C PHE A 308 -13.84 -8.37 -1.04
N ASN A 309 -14.53 -7.32 -1.50
CA ASN A 309 -15.70 -6.75 -0.83
C ASN A 309 -17.03 -7.36 -1.30
N VAL A 310 -17.02 -8.28 -2.28
CA VAL A 310 -18.23 -8.99 -2.71
C VAL A 310 -18.57 -10.06 -1.67
N PRO A 311 -19.78 -10.06 -1.08
CA PRO A 311 -20.18 -11.14 -0.18
C PRO A 311 -20.39 -12.45 -0.95
N LEU A 312 -20.17 -13.58 -0.26
CA LEU A 312 -20.48 -14.91 -0.80
C LEU A 312 -21.96 -14.96 -1.21
N PRO A 313 -22.32 -15.29 -2.47
CA PRO A 313 -23.71 -15.48 -2.87
C PRO A 313 -24.33 -16.65 -2.10
N THR A 314 -25.40 -16.40 -1.35
CA THR A 314 -26.14 -17.44 -0.64
C THR A 314 -27.44 -17.80 -1.36
N ARG A 315 -27.92 -19.03 -1.15
CA ARG A 315 -29.24 -19.49 -1.63
C ARG A 315 -30.35 -18.55 -1.17
N ARG A 316 -30.27 -18.09 0.09
CA ARG A 316 -31.24 -17.19 0.70
C ARG A 316 -31.25 -15.81 0.03
N ASP A 317 -30.09 -15.22 -0.21
CA ASP A 317 -30.00 -13.91 -0.87
C ASP A 317 -30.50 -13.97 -2.31
N LEU A 318 -30.18 -15.04 -3.03
CA LEU A 318 -30.71 -15.29 -4.38
C LEU A 318 -32.23 -15.44 -4.35
N ALA A 319 -32.78 -16.24 -3.42
CA ALA A 319 -34.22 -16.43 -3.28
C ALA A 319 -34.94 -15.11 -2.99
N ILE A 320 -34.44 -14.31 -2.04
CA ILE A 320 -35.00 -12.99 -1.73
C ILE A 320 -34.91 -12.06 -2.95
N SER A 321 -33.78 -12.06 -3.67
CA SER A 321 -33.59 -11.23 -4.86
C SER A 321 -34.61 -11.54 -5.96
N GLN A 322 -34.89 -12.82 -6.22
CA GLN A 322 -35.88 -13.24 -7.22
C GLN A 322 -37.32 -12.98 -6.73
N LEU A 323 -37.63 -13.27 -5.46
CA LEU A 323 -38.94 -12.98 -4.88
C LEU A 323 -39.29 -11.50 -4.95
N ARG A 324 -38.33 -10.59 -4.74
CA ARG A 324 -38.56 -9.14 -4.90
C ARG A 324 -39.01 -8.73 -6.30
N LYS A 325 -38.64 -9.49 -7.34
CA LYS A 325 -39.05 -9.18 -8.72
C LYS A 325 -40.54 -9.49 -8.93
N VAL A 326 -41.02 -10.58 -8.33
CA VAL A 326 -42.42 -11.02 -8.44
C VAL A 326 -43.31 -10.49 -7.32
N PHE A 327 -42.73 -9.91 -6.25
CA PHE A 327 -43.40 -9.19 -5.17
C PHE A 327 -42.84 -7.75 -5.01
N PRO A 328 -42.95 -6.88 -6.03
CA PRO A 328 -42.39 -5.53 -6.00
C PRO A 328 -43.01 -4.62 -4.93
N GLU A 329 -44.20 -4.96 -4.45
CA GLU A 329 -44.95 -4.23 -3.43
C GLU A 329 -44.44 -4.47 -1.99
N HIS A 330 -43.58 -5.47 -1.78
CA HIS A 330 -43.07 -5.86 -0.45
C HIS A 330 -41.60 -5.47 -0.25
N SER A 331 -41.27 -4.95 0.94
CA SER A 331 -39.88 -4.79 1.40
C SER A 331 -39.23 -6.15 1.67
N VAL A 332 -37.91 -6.18 1.88
CA VAL A 332 -37.18 -7.42 2.22
C VAL A 332 -37.68 -8.00 3.54
N GLU A 333 -37.93 -7.16 4.53
CA GLU A 333 -38.43 -7.53 5.85
C GLU A 333 -39.86 -8.09 5.75
N GLN A 334 -40.69 -7.47 4.92
CA GLN A 334 -42.05 -7.94 4.66
C GLN A 334 -42.02 -9.31 3.95
N LEU A 335 -41.16 -9.50 2.94
CA LEU A 335 -41.00 -10.79 2.26
C LEU A 335 -40.56 -11.90 3.20
N LYS A 336 -39.63 -11.60 4.12
CA LYS A 336 -39.17 -12.55 5.14
C LYS A 336 -40.28 -12.95 6.12
N ALA A 337 -41.26 -12.07 6.33
CA ALA A 337 -42.41 -12.31 7.21
C ALA A 337 -43.59 -13.02 6.53
N LEU A 338 -43.60 -13.10 5.20
CA LEU A 338 -44.63 -13.84 4.46
C LEU A 338 -44.50 -15.35 4.66
N THR A 339 -45.65 -16.00 4.74
CA THR A 339 -45.74 -17.45 4.88
C THR A 339 -46.62 -18.04 3.80
N VAL A 340 -46.45 -19.34 3.55
CA VAL A 340 -47.28 -20.15 2.67
C VAL A 340 -47.94 -21.27 3.47
N TYR A 341 -49.17 -21.58 3.11
CA TYR A 341 -49.99 -22.58 3.76
C TYR A 341 -50.54 -23.56 2.73
N ILE A 342 -50.57 -24.86 3.05
CA ILE A 342 -51.10 -25.89 2.13
C ILE A 342 -52.59 -25.61 1.92
N ALA A 343 -53.01 -25.35 0.69
CA ALA A 343 -54.38 -24.96 0.38
C ALA A 343 -55.38 -26.11 0.52
N ASP A 344 -55.03 -27.31 0.04
CA ASP A 344 -55.90 -28.49 0.05
C ASP A 344 -56.05 -29.09 1.47
N PRO A 345 -57.28 -29.10 2.05
CA PRO A 345 -57.54 -29.74 3.33
C PRO A 345 -57.21 -31.24 3.39
N ALA A 346 -57.28 -31.97 2.28
CA ALA A 346 -56.98 -33.41 2.25
C ALA A 346 -55.48 -33.67 2.36
N GLU A 347 -54.65 -32.90 1.65
CA GLU A 347 -53.18 -32.97 1.76
C GLU A 347 -52.72 -32.66 3.19
N ARG A 348 -53.32 -31.66 3.84
CA ARG A 348 -53.02 -31.31 5.24
C ARG A 348 -53.22 -32.47 6.22
N ARG A 349 -54.28 -33.28 6.02
CA ARG A 349 -54.60 -34.42 6.89
C ARG A 349 -53.60 -35.56 6.76
N ASN A 350 -52.95 -35.67 5.60
CA ASN A 350 -52.01 -36.74 5.28
C ASN A 350 -50.55 -36.32 5.48
N GLN A 351 -50.29 -35.10 5.99
CA GLN A 351 -48.94 -34.62 6.21
C GLN A 351 -48.25 -35.35 7.36
N LYS A 352 -46.95 -35.61 7.20
CA LYS A 352 -46.10 -36.16 8.26
C LYS A 352 -46.01 -35.13 9.40
N PRO A 353 -46.01 -35.57 10.68
CA PRO A 353 -45.85 -34.64 11.81
C PRO A 353 -44.57 -33.79 11.77
N SER A 354 -43.53 -34.26 11.07
CA SER A 354 -42.27 -33.54 10.88
C SER A 354 -42.32 -32.44 9.82
N GLU A 355 -43.39 -32.36 9.02
CA GLU A 355 -43.56 -31.37 7.96
C GLU A 355 -44.63 -30.34 8.34
N PRO A 356 -44.26 -29.07 8.54
CA PRO A 356 -45.22 -28.05 8.94
C PRO A 356 -46.15 -27.67 7.80
N VAL A 357 -47.43 -27.46 8.14
CA VAL A 357 -48.48 -27.07 7.20
C VAL A 357 -48.34 -25.61 6.73
N THR A 358 -47.72 -24.77 7.57
CA THR A 358 -47.36 -23.39 7.26
C THR A 358 -45.84 -23.26 7.23
N ARG A 359 -45.29 -22.60 6.20
CA ARG A 359 -43.84 -22.39 6.04
C ARG A 359 -43.53 -20.95 5.66
N SER A 360 -42.29 -20.51 5.87
CA SER A 360 -41.83 -19.24 5.28
C SER A 360 -41.90 -19.31 3.76
N LEU A 361 -42.38 -18.24 3.10
CA LEU A 361 -42.38 -18.14 1.64
C LEU A 361 -40.95 -18.31 1.09
N VAL A 362 -39.98 -17.63 1.73
CA VAL A 362 -38.57 -17.64 1.32
C VAL A 362 -38.00 -19.05 1.40
N GLU A 363 -38.19 -19.76 2.52
CA GLU A 363 -37.66 -21.11 2.72
C GLU A 363 -38.30 -22.14 1.78
N THR A 364 -39.60 -22.01 1.54
CA THR A 364 -40.32 -22.90 0.63
C THR A 364 -39.82 -22.73 -0.80
N TYR A 365 -39.48 -21.50 -1.19
CA TYR A 365 -38.85 -21.24 -2.48
C TYR A 365 -37.39 -21.74 -2.54
N MET A 366 -36.58 -21.50 -1.49
CA MET A 366 -35.19 -21.99 -1.40
C MET A 366 -35.10 -23.52 -1.54
N THR A 367 -36.08 -24.25 -1.00
CA THR A 367 -36.14 -25.72 -1.05
C THR A 367 -36.70 -26.27 -2.37
N GLY A 368 -37.14 -25.40 -3.30
CA GLY A 368 -37.77 -25.81 -4.56
C GLY A 368 -39.18 -26.37 -4.37
N GLU A 369 -39.73 -26.30 -3.16
CA GLU A 369 -41.04 -26.85 -2.82
C GLU A 369 -42.20 -25.86 -3.05
N LEU A 370 -41.91 -24.61 -3.44
CA LEU A 370 -42.90 -23.61 -3.82
C LEU A 370 -43.45 -23.93 -5.22
N VAL A 371 -44.27 -24.98 -5.28
CA VAL A 371 -44.88 -25.51 -6.50
C VAL A 371 -46.31 -25.01 -6.68
N LYS A 372 -46.77 -25.00 -7.94
CA LYS A 372 -48.12 -24.56 -8.29
C LYS A 372 -49.19 -25.46 -7.65
N ASP A 373 -50.36 -24.88 -7.42
CA ASP A 373 -51.60 -25.53 -6.95
C ASP A 373 -51.56 -26.12 -5.54
N ARG A 374 -50.42 -26.02 -4.84
CA ARG A 374 -50.25 -26.55 -3.47
C ARG A 374 -50.43 -25.51 -2.39
N TRP A 375 -49.93 -24.30 -2.63
CA TRP A 375 -49.77 -23.27 -1.60
C TRP A 375 -50.74 -22.10 -1.79
N MET A 376 -51.23 -21.56 -0.68
CA MET A 376 -51.79 -20.20 -0.61
C MET A 376 -50.84 -19.30 0.20
N LEU A 377 -50.76 -18.02 -0.16
CA LEU A 377 -49.95 -17.01 0.50
C LEU A 377 -50.70 -16.43 1.71
N LEU A 378 -50.00 -16.24 2.83
CA LEU A 378 -50.53 -15.61 4.04
C LEU A 378 -49.66 -14.39 4.42
N ALA A 379 -50.33 -13.27 4.68
CA ALA A 379 -49.72 -12.08 5.23
C ALA A 379 -49.28 -12.28 6.69
N PRO A 380 -48.38 -11.45 7.24
CA PRO A 380 -47.92 -11.58 8.61
C PRO A 380 -49.08 -11.48 9.61
N GLY A 381 -49.31 -12.54 10.38
CA GLY A 381 -50.38 -12.62 11.38
C GLY A 381 -51.76 -12.99 10.82
N GLU A 382 -51.89 -13.20 9.50
CA GLU A 382 -53.12 -13.69 8.88
C GLU A 382 -53.37 -15.15 9.27
N GLN A 383 -54.61 -15.48 9.66
CA GLN A 383 -54.98 -16.85 9.98
C GLN A 383 -55.58 -17.56 8.77
N PRO A 384 -55.26 -18.84 8.54
CA PRO A 384 -55.85 -19.60 7.46
C PRO A 384 -57.36 -19.81 7.68
N PRO A 385 -58.15 -19.96 6.61
CA PRO A 385 -59.58 -20.25 6.71
C PRO A 385 -59.85 -21.50 7.54
N GLN A 386 -60.70 -21.39 8.56
CA GLN A 386 -61.04 -22.50 9.44
C GLN A 386 -62.24 -23.27 8.93
N LEU A 387 -62.14 -24.61 8.96
CA LEU A 387 -63.31 -25.46 8.73
C LEU A 387 -64.37 -25.18 9.82
N PRO A 388 -65.67 -25.30 9.49
CA PRO A 388 -66.74 -25.21 10.47
C PRO A 388 -66.48 -26.14 11.68
N LYS A 389 -66.89 -25.69 12.87
CA LYS A 389 -66.85 -26.55 14.07
C LYS A 389 -67.63 -27.82 13.79
N ALA A 390 -67.01 -28.97 14.10
CA ALA A 390 -67.68 -30.25 13.94
C ALA A 390 -68.83 -30.35 14.94
N ASN A 391 -70.02 -30.68 14.44
CA ASN A 391 -71.17 -30.92 15.31
C ASN A 391 -71.19 -32.37 15.83
N SER A 392 -70.36 -33.28 15.28
CA SER A 392 -70.13 -34.62 15.80
C SER A 392 -68.74 -35.18 15.44
N PRO A 393 -68.26 -36.23 16.14
CA PRO A 393 -67.01 -36.94 15.80
C PRO A 393 -67.01 -37.63 14.42
N PHE A 394 -68.16 -37.81 13.78
CA PHE A 394 -68.31 -38.45 12.47
C PHE A 394 -68.37 -37.44 11.30
N ASP A 395 -68.17 -36.16 11.58
CA ASP A 395 -68.26 -35.07 10.61
C ASP A 395 -66.94 -34.95 9.79
N ILE A 396 -66.67 -35.99 8.98
CA ILE A 396 -65.41 -36.20 8.26
C ILE A 396 -65.31 -35.40 6.94
N HIS A 397 -66.43 -34.95 6.38
CA HIS A 397 -66.52 -34.24 5.09
C HIS A 397 -66.80 -32.73 5.25
N ARG A 398 -66.24 -32.09 6.26
CA ARG A 398 -66.33 -30.63 6.44
C ARG A 398 -65.68 -29.88 5.28
N ARG A 399 -66.39 -28.90 4.74
CA ARG A 399 -65.93 -28.00 3.67
C ARG A 399 -65.98 -26.56 4.14
N LEU A 400 -65.13 -25.71 3.55
CA LEU A 400 -65.19 -24.27 3.73
C LEU A 400 -66.50 -23.71 3.15
N GLN A 401 -66.92 -22.52 3.59
CA GLN A 401 -68.04 -21.85 2.93
C GLN A 401 -67.66 -21.51 1.48
N PRO A 402 -68.64 -21.43 0.55
CA PRO A 402 -68.35 -21.13 -0.85
C PRO A 402 -67.53 -19.85 -1.06
N ALA A 403 -67.78 -18.80 -0.26
CA ALA A 403 -67.04 -17.54 -0.33
C ALA A 403 -65.57 -17.71 0.13
N ASP A 404 -65.33 -18.42 1.22
CA ASP A 404 -63.98 -18.69 1.74
C ASP A 404 -63.19 -19.58 0.76
N GLN A 405 -63.84 -20.58 0.17
CA GLN A 405 -63.23 -21.43 -0.85
C GLN A 405 -62.84 -20.61 -2.09
N ALA A 406 -63.71 -19.72 -2.57
CA ALA A 406 -63.41 -18.85 -3.72
C ALA A 406 -62.23 -17.91 -3.43
N ALA A 407 -62.09 -17.41 -2.20
CA ALA A 407 -60.96 -16.59 -1.78
C ALA A 407 -59.65 -17.39 -1.76
N VAL A 408 -59.67 -18.63 -1.26
CA VAL A 408 -58.52 -19.55 -1.34
C VAL A 408 -58.15 -19.81 -2.80
N ASP A 409 -59.11 -20.15 -3.65
CA ASP A 409 -58.88 -20.46 -5.06
C ASP A 409 -58.34 -19.25 -5.83
N GLN A 410 -58.72 -18.02 -5.46
CA GLN A 410 -58.14 -16.80 -6.02
C GLN A 410 -56.71 -16.59 -5.54
N ASN A 411 -56.45 -16.73 -4.24
CA ASN A 411 -55.11 -16.58 -3.67
C ASN A 411 -54.11 -17.58 -4.29
N VAL A 412 -54.50 -18.85 -4.44
CA VAL A 412 -53.70 -19.89 -5.11
C VAL A 412 -53.41 -19.49 -6.56
N ARG A 413 -54.41 -19.00 -7.31
CA ARG A 413 -54.22 -18.53 -8.70
C ARG A 413 -53.25 -17.36 -8.78
N ASP A 414 -53.36 -16.39 -7.87
CA ASP A 414 -52.47 -15.23 -7.83
C ASP A 414 -51.04 -15.62 -7.47
N LEU A 415 -50.85 -16.55 -6.52
CA LEU A 415 -49.54 -17.08 -6.17
C LEU A 415 -48.95 -17.91 -7.32
N ASN A 416 -49.75 -18.75 -7.98
CA ASN A 416 -49.32 -19.56 -9.12
C ASN A 416 -48.79 -18.70 -10.28
N ALA A 417 -49.42 -17.54 -10.53
CA ALA A 417 -48.95 -16.59 -11.53
C ALA A 417 -47.55 -16.08 -11.18
N ARG A 418 -47.30 -15.75 -9.91
CA ARG A 418 -45.98 -15.31 -9.43
C ARG A 418 -44.94 -16.43 -9.46
N ILE A 419 -45.33 -17.67 -9.09
CA ILE A 419 -44.45 -18.85 -9.15
C ILE A 419 -43.97 -19.10 -10.59
N ALA A 420 -44.81 -18.84 -11.60
CA ALA A 420 -44.45 -19.06 -13.00
C ALA A 420 -43.23 -18.25 -13.47
N ASP A 421 -42.98 -17.10 -12.85
CA ASP A 421 -41.88 -16.18 -13.18
C ASP A 421 -40.64 -16.40 -12.29
N LEU A 422 -40.71 -17.31 -11.30
CA LEU A 422 -39.60 -17.59 -10.39
C LEU A 422 -38.66 -18.66 -10.99
N PRO A 423 -37.37 -18.35 -11.18
CA PRO A 423 -36.41 -19.36 -11.62
C PRO A 423 -36.04 -20.34 -10.50
N ASP A 424 -35.42 -21.47 -10.85
CA ASP A 424 -34.87 -22.41 -9.87
C ASP A 424 -33.58 -21.86 -9.25
N VAL A 425 -33.65 -21.48 -7.98
CA VAL A 425 -32.52 -20.94 -7.22
C VAL A 425 -31.46 -22.01 -6.93
N GLN A 426 -31.86 -23.28 -6.76
CA GLN A 426 -30.92 -24.37 -6.48
C GLN A 426 -30.05 -24.65 -7.70
N ALA A 427 -30.65 -24.62 -8.90
CA ALA A 427 -29.90 -24.74 -10.15
C ALA A 427 -28.97 -23.54 -10.42
N GLN A 428 -29.33 -22.33 -9.97
CA GLN A 428 -28.52 -21.12 -10.20
C GLN A 428 -27.35 -20.95 -9.22
N LEU A 429 -27.46 -21.48 -8.00
CA LEU A 429 -26.48 -21.25 -6.94
C LEU A 429 -25.06 -21.72 -7.28
N PRO A 430 -24.84 -22.93 -7.85
CA PRO A 430 -23.50 -23.39 -8.21
C PRO A 430 -22.75 -22.42 -9.12
N ASP A 431 -23.40 -21.94 -10.19
CA ASP A 431 -22.78 -21.01 -11.14
C ASP A 431 -22.43 -19.66 -10.48
N LYS A 432 -23.26 -19.20 -9.53
CA LYS A 432 -22.98 -17.97 -8.77
C LYS A 432 -21.79 -18.15 -7.83
N VAL A 433 -21.69 -19.29 -7.16
CA VAL A 433 -20.55 -19.63 -6.31
C VAL A 433 -19.28 -19.78 -7.15
N ASP A 434 -19.36 -20.41 -8.31
CA ASP A 434 -18.22 -20.57 -9.22
C ASP A 434 -17.71 -19.24 -9.75
N ALA A 435 -18.61 -18.34 -10.16
CA ALA A 435 -18.25 -16.99 -10.56
C ALA A 435 -17.58 -16.20 -9.41
N TYR A 436 -18.10 -16.34 -8.18
CA TYR A 436 -17.52 -15.74 -6.98
C TYR A 436 -16.09 -16.25 -6.71
N LEU A 437 -15.89 -17.57 -6.72
CA LEU A 437 -14.58 -18.19 -6.50
C LEU A 437 -13.58 -17.84 -7.61
N ALA A 438 -14.03 -17.79 -8.86
CA ALA A 438 -13.20 -17.37 -10.00
C ALA A 438 -12.73 -15.92 -9.84
N ALA A 439 -13.63 -15.01 -9.47
CA ALA A 439 -13.28 -13.62 -9.18
C ALA A 439 -12.26 -13.54 -8.03
N LEU A 440 -12.50 -14.26 -6.93
CA LEU A 440 -11.61 -14.27 -5.77
C LEU A 440 -10.20 -14.80 -6.12
N LYS A 441 -10.11 -15.87 -6.93
CA LYS A 441 -8.84 -16.35 -7.50
C LYS A 441 -8.13 -15.27 -8.31
N GLN A 442 -8.85 -14.55 -9.16
CA GLN A 442 -8.28 -13.46 -9.95
C GLN A 442 -7.76 -12.32 -9.04
N GLY A 443 -8.53 -11.93 -8.03
CA GLY A 443 -8.15 -10.90 -7.06
C GLY A 443 -6.87 -11.27 -6.31
N LEU A 444 -6.81 -12.48 -5.73
CA LEU A 444 -5.61 -12.99 -5.06
C LEU A 444 -4.44 -13.18 -6.02
N SER A 445 -4.71 -13.51 -7.28
CA SER A 445 -3.65 -13.61 -8.29
C SER A 445 -2.96 -12.25 -8.50
N THR A 446 -3.76 -11.21 -8.70
CA THR A 446 -3.26 -9.84 -8.89
C THR A 446 -2.46 -9.35 -7.69
N THR A 447 -2.93 -9.59 -6.48
CA THR A 447 -2.19 -9.16 -5.28
C THR A 447 -0.93 -9.98 -5.05
N THR A 448 -0.94 -11.27 -5.39
CA THR A 448 0.27 -12.11 -5.34
C THR A 448 1.32 -11.65 -6.35
N ARG A 449 0.94 -11.27 -7.58
CA ARG A 449 1.86 -10.65 -8.55
C ARG A 449 2.45 -9.34 -8.02
N LYS A 450 1.66 -8.52 -7.34
CA LYS A 450 2.16 -7.31 -6.66
C LYS A 450 3.22 -7.65 -5.62
N MET A 451 2.97 -8.66 -4.77
CA MET A 451 3.95 -9.07 -3.76
C MET A 451 5.27 -9.53 -4.39
N ILE A 452 5.21 -10.30 -5.49
CA ILE A 452 6.42 -10.73 -6.23
C ILE A 452 7.17 -9.51 -6.78
N ALA A 453 6.48 -8.54 -7.37
CA ALA A 453 7.08 -7.32 -7.92
C ALA A 453 7.73 -6.40 -6.86
N GLU A 454 7.30 -6.51 -5.60
CA GLU A 454 7.84 -5.77 -4.45
C GLU A 454 9.00 -6.50 -3.74
N LEU A 455 9.36 -7.72 -4.18
CA LEU A 455 10.54 -8.41 -3.66
C LEU A 455 11.85 -7.70 -4.06
N PRO A 456 12.95 -7.91 -3.31
CA PRO A 456 14.29 -7.50 -3.73
C PRO A 456 14.63 -7.97 -5.15
N LEU A 457 15.40 -7.18 -5.89
CA LEU A 457 15.70 -7.47 -7.30
C LEU A 457 16.26 -8.88 -7.52
N ALA A 458 17.19 -9.33 -6.66
CA ALA A 458 17.78 -10.66 -6.77
C ALA A 458 16.75 -11.79 -6.65
N ASP A 459 15.74 -11.61 -5.78
CA ASP A 459 14.68 -12.59 -5.57
C ASP A 459 13.69 -12.59 -6.74
N ARG A 460 13.40 -11.41 -7.31
CA ARG A 460 12.62 -11.28 -8.56
C ARG A 460 13.31 -11.98 -9.72
N GLN A 461 14.60 -11.72 -9.91
CA GLN A 461 15.40 -12.38 -10.94
C GLN A 461 15.41 -13.90 -10.77
N ALA A 462 15.50 -14.39 -9.53
CA ALA A 462 15.43 -15.81 -9.25
C ALA A 462 14.08 -16.40 -9.72
N LEU A 463 12.95 -15.83 -9.28
CA LEU A 463 11.62 -16.32 -9.66
C LEU A 463 11.35 -16.22 -11.18
N GLU A 464 11.92 -15.21 -11.84
CA GLU A 464 11.70 -14.92 -13.25
C GLU A 464 12.56 -15.78 -14.19
N TYR A 465 13.83 -16.00 -13.84
CA TYR A 465 14.80 -16.65 -14.74
C TYR A 465 15.25 -18.02 -14.25
N GLY A 466 15.12 -18.31 -12.96
CA GLY A 466 15.52 -19.58 -12.36
C GLY A 466 14.55 -20.72 -12.62
N GLU A 467 14.99 -21.94 -12.28
CA GLU A 467 14.11 -23.10 -12.21
C GLU A 467 13.22 -22.98 -10.96
N VAL A 468 11.91 -23.10 -11.13
CA VAL A 468 10.93 -22.88 -10.05
C VAL A 468 10.08 -24.12 -9.82
N GLU A 469 10.05 -24.58 -8.57
CA GLU A 469 9.21 -25.67 -8.08
C GLU A 469 8.28 -25.18 -6.98
N LEU A 470 7.06 -25.68 -6.95
CA LEU A 470 6.07 -25.32 -5.94
C LEU A 470 5.73 -26.56 -5.12
N PHE A 471 5.42 -26.35 -3.83
CA PHE A 471 5.07 -27.41 -2.89
C PHE A 471 3.90 -26.99 -2.01
N ALA A 472 3.00 -27.93 -1.74
CA ALA A 472 1.98 -27.82 -0.71
C ALA A 472 2.42 -28.61 0.52
N LEU A 473 2.07 -28.10 1.70
CA LEU A 473 2.27 -28.82 2.96
C LEU A 473 0.96 -29.44 3.38
N ARG A 474 1.01 -30.62 4.00
CA ARG A 474 -0.14 -31.21 4.69
C ARG A 474 0.30 -31.97 5.92
N GLU A 475 -0.62 -32.15 6.85
CA GLU A 475 -0.46 -33.13 7.92
C GLU A 475 -0.67 -34.56 7.40
N GLN A 476 0.00 -35.51 8.05
CA GLN A 476 -0.27 -36.93 7.90
C GLN A 476 -1.72 -37.27 8.31
N THR A 477 -2.24 -38.38 7.78
CA THR A 477 -3.54 -38.90 8.17
C THR A 477 -3.36 -39.97 9.25
N ASP A 478 -3.68 -39.63 10.49
CA ASP A 478 -3.36 -40.45 11.66
C ASP A 478 -3.95 -41.87 11.58
N ALA A 479 -3.08 -42.88 11.59
CA ALA A 479 -3.42 -44.31 11.60
C ALA A 479 -4.34 -44.78 10.44
N VAL A 480 -4.45 -44.02 9.35
CA VAL A 480 -5.22 -44.43 8.15
C VAL A 480 -4.27 -45.02 7.12
N LEU A 481 -4.56 -46.26 6.74
CA LEU A 481 -3.82 -46.99 5.71
C LEU A 481 -3.96 -46.28 4.35
N THR A 482 -2.90 -46.25 3.56
CA THR A 482 -2.89 -45.62 2.23
C THR A 482 -3.98 -46.18 1.30
N LEU A 483 -4.31 -47.48 1.42
CA LEU A 483 -5.41 -48.14 0.70
C LEU A 483 -6.81 -47.69 1.16
N GLU A 484 -6.94 -47.19 2.38
CA GLU A 484 -8.20 -46.73 2.99
C GLU A 484 -8.30 -45.19 2.97
N GLN A 485 -7.22 -44.48 2.61
CA GLN A 485 -7.20 -43.02 2.48
C GLN A 485 -8.02 -42.59 1.26
N THR A 486 -9.00 -41.73 1.50
CA THR A 486 -9.72 -41.05 0.43
C THR A 486 -9.02 -39.75 0.07
N SER A 487 -9.11 -39.34 -1.21
CA SER A 487 -8.56 -38.05 -1.64
C SER A 487 -9.12 -36.88 -0.82
N ALA A 488 -10.40 -36.95 -0.41
CA ALA A 488 -11.03 -35.94 0.43
C ALA A 488 -10.35 -35.78 1.80
N GLN A 489 -9.97 -36.89 2.46
CA GLN A 489 -9.26 -36.86 3.75
C GLN A 489 -7.86 -36.25 3.63
N VAL A 490 -7.14 -36.56 2.55
CA VAL A 490 -5.83 -35.98 2.26
C VAL A 490 -5.96 -34.48 1.98
N GLU A 491 -6.96 -34.09 1.19
CA GLU A 491 -7.22 -32.69 0.84
C GLU A 491 -7.70 -31.83 2.02
N GLU A 492 -8.32 -32.43 3.04
CA GLU A 492 -8.74 -31.78 4.29
C GLU A 492 -7.55 -31.44 5.20
N ARG A 493 -6.49 -32.26 5.17
CA ARG A 493 -5.25 -32.04 5.95
C ARG A 493 -4.28 -31.07 5.26
N ARG A 494 -4.59 -30.59 4.06
CA ARG A 494 -3.72 -29.69 3.29
C ARG A 494 -3.72 -28.27 3.88
N GLY A 495 -2.52 -27.74 4.06
CA GLY A 495 -2.26 -26.37 4.48
C GLY A 495 -2.47 -25.36 3.34
N ARG A 496 -3.73 -25.03 3.03
CA ARG A 496 -4.09 -24.21 1.84
C ARG A 496 -3.82 -22.72 1.97
N GLN A 497 -3.49 -22.22 3.16
CA GLN A 497 -3.20 -20.79 3.35
C GLN A 497 -1.82 -20.39 2.82
N GLY A 498 -0.91 -21.36 2.67
CA GLY A 498 0.48 -21.12 2.28
C GLY A 498 0.95 -22.10 1.21
N THR A 499 1.79 -21.63 0.30
CA THR A 499 2.48 -22.45 -0.70
C THR A 499 3.97 -22.18 -0.63
N LEU A 500 4.78 -23.24 -0.60
CA LEU A 500 6.24 -23.10 -0.61
C LEU A 500 6.71 -23.08 -2.07
N ILE A 501 7.55 -22.11 -2.41
CA ILE A 501 8.25 -22.02 -3.68
C ILE A 501 9.72 -22.29 -3.42
N ARG A 502 10.32 -23.16 -4.21
CA ARG A 502 11.77 -23.33 -4.32
C ARG A 502 12.21 -22.77 -5.66
N CYS A 503 13.30 -22.04 -5.65
CA CYS A 503 13.90 -21.48 -6.84
C CYS A 503 15.39 -21.79 -6.90
N VAL A 504 15.90 -22.18 -8.06
CA VAL A 504 17.32 -22.33 -8.34
C VAL A 504 17.74 -21.36 -9.43
N HIS A 505 18.60 -20.41 -9.09
CA HIS A 505 19.09 -19.39 -10.02
C HIS A 505 20.57 -19.10 -9.77
N ASN A 506 21.40 -19.12 -10.81
CA ASN A 506 22.86 -18.97 -10.72
C ASN A 506 23.53 -19.89 -9.68
N GLY A 507 23.01 -21.12 -9.53
CA GLY A 507 23.51 -22.11 -8.56
C GLY A 507 23.09 -21.87 -7.12
N ALA A 508 22.41 -20.76 -6.81
CA ALA A 508 21.85 -20.48 -5.48
C ALA A 508 20.42 -21.02 -5.38
N VAL A 509 20.11 -21.64 -4.23
CA VAL A 509 18.76 -22.11 -3.90
C VAL A 509 18.11 -21.10 -2.96
N SER A 510 16.91 -20.65 -3.29
CA SER A 510 16.08 -19.76 -2.47
C SER A 510 14.70 -20.37 -2.25
N TYR A 511 14.16 -20.20 -1.05
CA TYR A 511 12.80 -20.64 -0.72
C TYR A 511 11.91 -19.45 -0.37
N PHE A 512 10.64 -19.52 -0.75
CA PHE A 512 9.63 -18.50 -0.44
C PHE A 512 8.34 -19.15 0.02
N GLU A 513 7.86 -18.84 1.22
CA GLU A 513 6.51 -19.17 1.67
C GLU A 513 5.56 -18.07 1.21
N VAL A 514 4.63 -18.40 0.32
CA VAL A 514 3.63 -17.48 -0.24
C VAL A 514 2.29 -17.71 0.43
N PHE A 515 1.86 -16.74 1.25
CA PHE A 515 0.55 -16.70 1.91
C PHE A 515 -0.35 -15.67 1.24
N ALA A 516 -0.98 -16.06 0.12
CA ALA A 516 -1.74 -15.13 -0.73
C ALA A 516 -2.88 -14.41 0.01
N ALA A 517 -3.66 -15.13 0.83
CA ALA A 517 -4.76 -14.54 1.60
C ALA A 517 -4.28 -13.60 2.73
N LYS A 518 -3.03 -13.79 3.20
CA LYS A 518 -2.40 -12.96 4.24
C LYS A 518 -1.59 -11.81 3.68
N MET A 519 -1.53 -11.70 2.35
CA MET A 519 -0.71 -10.72 1.62
C MET A 519 0.76 -10.74 2.10
N LEU A 520 1.34 -11.93 2.21
CA LEU A 520 2.70 -12.12 2.71
C LEU A 520 3.51 -13.09 1.86
N ILE A 521 4.77 -12.73 1.60
CA ILE A 521 5.81 -13.65 1.13
C ILE A 521 6.95 -13.62 2.16
N VAL A 522 7.33 -14.80 2.66
CA VAL A 522 8.46 -14.96 3.58
C VAL A 522 9.59 -15.69 2.85
N LYS A 523 10.76 -15.05 2.74
CA LYS A 523 11.97 -15.72 2.25
C LYS A 523 12.53 -16.64 3.34
N ARG A 524 12.90 -17.86 2.96
CA ARG A 524 13.46 -18.90 3.83
C ARG A 524 14.88 -19.22 3.39
N GLU A 525 15.82 -19.01 4.31
CA GLU A 525 17.26 -19.23 4.10
C GLU A 525 17.80 -20.39 4.96
N ASP A 526 16.95 -20.97 5.81
CA ASP A 526 17.25 -22.02 6.78
C ASP A 526 16.91 -23.45 6.28
N LEU A 527 16.29 -23.56 5.09
CA LEU A 527 15.88 -24.83 4.51
C LEU A 527 17.03 -25.52 3.74
N PRO A 528 17.08 -26.87 3.72
CA PRO A 528 18.09 -27.60 2.96
C PRO A 528 17.92 -27.43 1.45
N ALA A 529 18.99 -27.60 0.68
CA ALA A 529 18.95 -27.45 -0.79
C ALA A 529 18.00 -28.43 -1.51
N GLN A 530 17.75 -29.59 -0.90
CA GLN A 530 16.83 -30.62 -1.36
C GLN A 530 15.87 -30.98 -0.22
N LEU A 531 14.56 -30.96 -0.54
CA LEU A 531 13.50 -31.34 0.41
C LEU A 531 13.20 -32.83 0.30
N THR A 532 12.79 -33.44 1.41
CA THR A 532 12.23 -34.80 1.43
C THR A 532 10.76 -34.72 1.07
N LEU A 533 10.36 -35.33 -0.05
CA LEU A 533 9.00 -35.25 -0.57
C LEU A 533 8.18 -36.51 -0.26
N GLY A 534 6.86 -36.36 -0.14
CA GLY A 534 5.92 -37.48 -0.09
C GLY A 534 5.94 -38.30 1.21
N GLY A 535 6.65 -37.85 2.25
CA GLY A 535 6.71 -38.54 3.53
C GLY A 535 7.38 -39.92 3.46
N THR A 536 7.29 -40.68 4.54
CA THR A 536 7.84 -42.04 4.64
C THR A 536 6.73 -43.08 4.69
N LEU A 537 6.86 -44.15 3.91
CA LEU A 537 5.93 -45.28 3.95
C LEU A 537 6.37 -46.29 5.01
N GLU A 538 5.48 -46.63 5.92
CA GLU A 538 5.69 -47.64 6.96
C GLU A 538 4.78 -48.84 6.68
N ASN A 539 5.36 -50.05 6.68
CA ASN A 539 4.64 -51.29 6.42
C ASN A 539 4.04 -51.84 7.71
N HIS A 540 2.77 -52.24 7.64
CA HIS A 540 2.04 -52.92 8.71
C HIS A 540 1.38 -54.18 8.15
N GLN A 541 1.23 -55.22 8.98
CA GLN A 541 0.42 -56.38 8.62
C GLN A 541 -1.01 -56.19 9.13
N LYS A 542 -2.00 -56.23 8.23
CA LYS A 542 -3.42 -56.25 8.60
C LYS A 542 -4.09 -57.50 8.05
N THR A 543 -4.78 -58.23 8.91
CA THR A 543 -5.44 -59.47 8.55
C THR A 543 -6.91 -59.21 8.24
N TYR A 544 -7.29 -59.32 6.96
CA TYR A 544 -8.69 -59.20 6.55
C TYR A 544 -9.34 -60.59 6.55
N GLY A 545 -10.06 -60.93 7.61
CA GLY A 545 -10.65 -62.26 7.79
C GLY A 545 -9.64 -63.31 8.24
N ARG A 546 -10.10 -64.54 8.52
CA ARG A 546 -9.36 -65.50 9.37
C ARG A 546 -7.99 -65.97 8.86
N TRP A 547 -7.62 -65.77 7.59
CA TRP A 547 -6.40 -66.35 6.99
C TRP A 547 -5.77 -65.53 5.84
N ALA A 548 -5.98 -64.22 5.77
CA ALA A 548 -5.40 -63.37 4.71
C ALA A 548 -4.65 -62.17 5.32
N PRO A 549 -3.39 -62.35 5.74
CA PRO A 549 -2.53 -61.23 6.10
C PRO A 549 -2.19 -60.44 4.81
N THR A 550 -2.52 -59.16 4.81
CA THR A 550 -2.20 -58.22 3.74
C THR A 550 -1.21 -57.20 4.27
N ASP A 551 -0.12 -56.98 3.54
CA ASP A 551 0.80 -55.88 3.82
C ASP A 551 0.13 -54.58 3.38
N VAL A 552 -0.04 -53.67 4.34
CA VAL A 552 -0.66 -52.36 4.15
C VAL A 552 0.31 -51.29 4.62
N GLN A 553 0.24 -50.11 4.01
CA GLN A 553 1.16 -49.02 4.34
C GLN A 553 0.45 -47.87 5.02
N THR A 554 1.15 -47.18 5.93
CA THR A 554 0.80 -45.83 6.36
C THR A 554 1.81 -44.85 5.77
N GLN A 555 1.35 -43.63 5.46
CA GLN A 555 2.21 -42.55 5.01
C GLN A 555 2.41 -41.57 6.16
N ASN A 556 3.61 -41.56 6.72
CA ASN A 556 3.95 -40.76 7.89
C ASN A 556 4.70 -39.49 7.45
N GLY A 557 4.38 -38.37 8.11
CA GLY A 557 5.10 -37.12 7.94
C GLY A 557 6.28 -37.01 8.89
N ALA A 558 7.20 -36.10 8.57
CA ALA A 558 8.36 -35.80 9.40
C ALA A 558 8.13 -34.51 10.21
N PRO A 559 8.91 -34.28 11.29
CA PRO A 559 9.06 -32.95 11.85
C PRO A 559 9.74 -32.06 10.82
N GLU A 560 9.03 -31.04 10.34
CA GLU A 560 9.53 -30.10 9.33
C GLU A 560 9.56 -28.67 9.90
N PRO A 561 10.54 -27.84 9.53
CA PRO A 561 10.73 -26.48 10.06
C PRO A 561 9.73 -25.48 9.47
N PHE A 562 8.44 -25.81 9.46
CA PHE A 562 7.35 -24.93 9.04
C PHE A 562 6.40 -24.67 10.21
N ASP A 563 5.86 -23.47 10.30
CA ASP A 563 4.74 -23.15 11.19
C ASP A 563 3.43 -23.59 10.54
N PHE A 564 3.10 -24.88 10.62
CA PHE A 564 1.95 -25.43 9.90
C PHE A 564 0.61 -24.84 10.37
N ALA A 565 0.54 -24.29 11.58
CA ALA A 565 -0.62 -23.52 12.03
C ALA A 565 -0.88 -22.29 11.14
N ALA A 566 0.16 -21.66 10.60
CA ALA A 566 0.03 -20.58 9.63
C ALA A 566 -0.39 -21.08 8.22
N TYR A 567 -0.30 -22.38 7.94
CA TYR A 567 -0.79 -22.95 6.69
C TYR A 567 -2.28 -23.35 6.75
N THR A 568 -2.86 -23.45 7.94
CA THR A 568 -4.24 -23.93 8.15
C THR A 568 -5.17 -22.90 8.78
N SER A 569 -4.62 -21.85 9.40
CA SER A 569 -5.40 -20.79 10.08
C SER A 569 -5.06 -19.40 9.59
N ASP A 570 -5.77 -18.38 10.08
CA ASP A 570 -5.52 -16.97 9.80
C ASP A 570 -4.30 -16.40 10.55
N ALA A 571 -3.67 -17.17 11.45
CA ALA A 571 -2.51 -16.72 12.22
C ALA A 571 -1.29 -16.46 11.30
N GLY A 572 -0.56 -15.37 11.55
CA GLY A 572 0.69 -15.08 10.83
C GLY A 572 1.79 -16.12 11.10
N PRO A 573 2.72 -16.36 10.16
CA PRO A 573 3.81 -17.31 10.35
C PRO A 573 4.78 -16.85 11.44
N ARG A 574 5.15 -17.77 12.34
CA ARG A 574 6.13 -17.52 13.41
C ARG A 574 7.48 -18.12 13.03
N ALA A 575 8.55 -17.34 13.23
CA ALA A 575 9.91 -17.78 12.92
C ALA A 575 10.41 -18.89 13.85
N GLY A 576 11.24 -19.79 13.32
CA GLY A 576 11.90 -20.85 14.09
C GLY A 576 10.99 -21.99 14.57
N MET A 577 9.74 -22.03 14.10
CA MET A 577 8.80 -23.10 14.44
C MET A 577 9.08 -24.39 13.66
N THR A 578 8.82 -25.53 14.28
CA THR A 578 8.83 -26.85 13.67
C THR A 578 7.50 -27.52 13.96
N SER A 579 6.86 -28.10 12.95
CA SER A 579 5.60 -28.81 13.10
C SER A 579 5.83 -30.31 12.88
N PRO A 580 5.26 -31.19 13.72
CA PRO A 580 5.39 -32.63 13.56
C PRO A 580 4.45 -33.16 12.46
N GLY A 581 4.79 -34.34 11.91
CA GLY A 581 3.86 -35.07 11.04
C GLY A 581 3.54 -34.38 9.72
N ILE A 582 4.46 -33.55 9.20
CA ILE A 582 4.27 -32.80 7.96
C ILE A 582 4.77 -33.61 6.77
N ILE A 583 3.99 -33.57 5.69
CA ILE A 583 4.33 -34.14 4.38
C ILE A 583 4.40 -32.98 3.38
N ILE A 584 5.49 -32.94 2.62
CA ILE A 584 5.73 -31.98 1.56
C ILE A 584 5.37 -32.63 0.22
N ASP A 585 4.33 -32.12 -0.44
CA ASP A 585 3.88 -32.61 -1.74
C ASP A 585 4.24 -31.61 -2.84
N LYS A 586 4.79 -32.12 -3.96
CA LYS A 586 5.08 -31.29 -5.14
C LYS A 586 3.78 -30.81 -5.79
N LEU A 587 3.73 -29.52 -6.13
CA LEU A 587 2.56 -28.85 -6.68
C LEU A 587 2.72 -28.59 -8.19
N GLY A 588 2.37 -29.60 -8.98
CA GLY A 588 2.47 -29.58 -10.44
C GLY A 588 3.91 -29.65 -10.95
N ASP A 589 4.08 -29.44 -12.26
CA ASP A 589 5.37 -29.56 -12.94
C ASP A 589 6.36 -28.44 -12.61
N THR A 590 7.66 -28.74 -12.68
CA THR A 590 8.72 -27.73 -12.57
C THR A 590 8.61 -26.72 -13.70
N LEU A 591 8.70 -25.43 -13.38
CA LEU A 591 8.87 -24.37 -14.37
C LEU A 591 10.36 -24.26 -14.68
N PRO A 592 10.82 -24.62 -15.91
CA PRO A 592 12.25 -24.67 -16.22
C PRO A 592 12.89 -23.28 -16.13
N ALA A 593 14.20 -23.24 -15.90
CA ALA A 593 14.97 -22.01 -16.02
C ALA A 593 14.87 -21.44 -17.44
N LEU A 594 14.86 -20.12 -17.56
CA LEU A 594 14.93 -19.46 -18.86
C LEU A 594 16.39 -19.37 -19.30
N ASP A 595 16.66 -19.68 -20.57
CA ASP A 595 18.00 -19.52 -21.14
C ASP A 595 18.46 -18.07 -20.97
N SER A 596 19.74 -17.86 -20.63
CA SER A 596 20.35 -16.52 -20.50
C SER A 596 20.23 -15.65 -21.76
N ARG A 597 20.00 -16.26 -22.93
CA ARG A 597 19.71 -15.58 -24.20
C ARG A 597 18.29 -15.00 -24.30
N HIS A 598 17.37 -15.42 -23.44
CA HIS A 598 15.98 -14.96 -23.35
C HIS A 598 15.72 -14.08 -22.12
N ALA A 599 16.74 -13.84 -21.28
CA ALA A 599 16.67 -12.84 -20.21
C ALA A 599 16.88 -11.44 -20.81
N ASP A 600 15.88 -10.97 -21.57
CA ASP A 600 15.94 -9.74 -22.37
C ASP A 600 16.15 -8.45 -21.54
N SER A 601 15.93 -8.50 -20.23
CA SER A 601 16.11 -7.35 -19.33
C SER A 601 16.77 -7.79 -18.02
N PRO A 602 17.79 -7.07 -17.52
CA PRO A 602 18.36 -7.33 -16.19
C PRO A 602 17.37 -7.04 -15.05
N VAL A 603 16.31 -6.27 -15.31
CA VAL A 603 15.25 -5.95 -14.35
C VAL A 603 13.92 -6.49 -14.90
N PRO A 604 13.38 -7.60 -14.35
CA PRO A 604 12.16 -8.20 -14.87
C PRO A 604 10.93 -7.34 -14.53
N ASN A 605 9.97 -7.18 -15.44
CA ASN A 605 8.66 -6.62 -15.10
C ASN A 605 7.76 -7.67 -14.42
N SER A 606 8.07 -8.03 -13.18
CA SER A 606 7.44 -9.16 -12.49
C SER A 606 5.92 -9.01 -12.31
N PHE A 607 5.39 -7.80 -12.22
CA PHE A 607 3.94 -7.61 -12.11
C PHE A 607 3.20 -8.03 -13.40
N ALA A 608 3.78 -7.72 -14.56
CA ALA A 608 3.20 -7.99 -15.88
C ALA A 608 3.79 -9.24 -16.57
N SER A 609 4.77 -9.91 -15.93
CA SER A 609 5.48 -11.05 -16.51
C SER A 609 4.57 -12.28 -16.63
N ALA A 610 4.67 -12.96 -17.78
CA ALA A 610 4.06 -14.26 -18.00
C ALA A 610 4.58 -15.32 -17.02
N ARG A 611 5.84 -15.20 -16.58
CA ARG A 611 6.43 -16.14 -15.61
C ARG A 611 5.81 -16.00 -14.24
N SER A 612 5.72 -14.78 -13.72
CA SER A 612 5.01 -14.50 -12.46
C SER A 612 3.53 -14.90 -12.54
N GLN A 613 2.87 -14.67 -13.68
CA GLN A 613 1.51 -15.15 -13.91
C GLN A 613 1.42 -16.68 -13.82
N ALA A 614 2.32 -17.42 -14.45
CA ALA A 614 2.33 -18.89 -14.40
C ALA A 614 2.57 -19.45 -12.99
N ILE A 615 3.46 -18.83 -12.21
CA ILE A 615 3.69 -19.19 -10.80
C ILE A 615 2.40 -19.02 -10.00
N VAL A 616 1.76 -17.86 -10.13
CA VAL A 616 0.55 -17.53 -9.37
C VAL A 616 -0.64 -18.38 -9.79
N GLU A 617 -0.83 -18.63 -11.08
CA GLU A 617 -1.86 -19.55 -11.58
C GLU A 617 -1.68 -20.95 -11.01
N ARG A 618 -0.43 -21.44 -10.91
CA ARG A 618 -0.15 -22.74 -10.30
C ARG A 618 -0.56 -22.78 -8.82
N ILE A 619 -0.32 -21.71 -8.08
CA ILE A 619 -0.80 -21.58 -6.69
C ILE A 619 -2.34 -21.62 -6.64
N MET A 620 -3.01 -20.83 -7.47
CA MET A 620 -4.48 -20.71 -7.46
C MET A 620 -5.22 -21.94 -8.04
N GLN A 621 -4.53 -22.77 -8.81
CA GLN A 621 -5.08 -24.04 -9.30
C GLN A 621 -4.80 -25.19 -8.33
N GLY A 622 -3.58 -25.25 -7.78
CA GLY A 622 -3.11 -26.39 -7.00
C GLY A 622 -3.32 -26.29 -5.49
N ASN A 623 -3.35 -25.07 -4.94
CA ASN A 623 -3.43 -24.87 -3.48
C ASN A 623 -4.28 -23.66 -3.10
N PHE A 624 -5.38 -23.42 -3.84
CA PHE A 624 -6.33 -22.37 -3.49
C PHE A 624 -7.00 -22.64 -2.15
N ILE A 625 -7.10 -21.59 -1.34
CA ILE A 625 -7.65 -21.58 0.02
C ILE A 625 -9.08 -22.13 0.12
N HIS A 626 -9.90 -22.01 -0.94
CA HIS A 626 -11.29 -22.48 -0.92
C HIS A 626 -11.52 -23.72 -1.77
N HIS A 627 -12.08 -24.75 -1.13
CA HIS A 627 -12.66 -25.87 -1.85
C HIS A 627 -14.07 -25.52 -2.32
N ARG A 628 -14.35 -25.73 -3.61
CA ARG A 628 -15.64 -25.39 -4.25
C ARG A 628 -16.82 -25.98 -3.50
N ASP A 629 -16.78 -27.28 -3.24
CA ASP A 629 -17.92 -27.99 -2.65
C ASP A 629 -18.20 -27.55 -1.20
N THR A 630 -17.14 -27.21 -0.46
CA THR A 630 -17.26 -26.65 0.89
C THR A 630 -17.95 -25.29 0.85
N VAL A 631 -17.52 -24.40 -0.04
CA VAL A 631 -18.12 -23.08 -0.19
C VAL A 631 -19.55 -23.17 -0.71
N LEU A 632 -19.85 -24.09 -1.63
CA LEU A 632 -21.20 -24.33 -2.12
C LEU A 632 -22.11 -24.83 -0.99
N LYS A 633 -21.64 -25.75 -0.15
CA LYS A 633 -22.40 -26.23 1.01
C LYS A 633 -22.69 -25.12 2.03
N ILE A 634 -21.72 -24.22 2.26
CA ILE A 634 -21.94 -23.02 3.10
C ILE A 634 -22.98 -22.11 2.45
N ALA A 635 -22.83 -21.81 1.16
CA ALA A 635 -23.72 -20.94 0.39
C ALA A 635 -25.15 -21.47 0.31
N GLN A 636 -25.36 -22.79 0.38
CA GLN A 636 -26.68 -23.40 0.42
C GLN A 636 -27.47 -23.02 1.69
N ASP A 637 -26.80 -22.73 2.81
CA ASP A 637 -27.44 -22.36 4.10
C ASP A 637 -28.51 -23.38 4.52
N GLU A 638 -28.09 -24.54 5.05
CA GLU A 638 -29.03 -25.65 5.39
C GLU A 638 -30.07 -25.18 6.42
N LEU A 639 -31.33 -25.24 6.02
CA LEU A 639 -32.47 -24.85 6.84
C LEU A 639 -32.74 -25.90 7.92
N PRO A 640 -33.30 -25.55 9.09
CA PRO A 640 -33.64 -26.52 10.15
C PRO A 640 -34.48 -27.71 9.68
N ILE A 641 -35.33 -27.51 8.67
CA ILE A 641 -36.16 -28.56 8.07
C ILE A 641 -35.38 -29.54 7.19
N GLU A 642 -34.29 -29.10 6.57
CA GLU A 642 -33.36 -29.97 5.83
C GLU A 642 -32.51 -30.77 6.82
N GLN A 643 -32.07 -30.13 7.91
CA GLN A 643 -31.34 -30.78 9.00
C GLN A 643 -32.17 -31.87 9.70
N ALA A 644 -33.49 -31.66 9.85
CA ALA A 644 -34.39 -32.67 10.38
C ALA A 644 -34.61 -33.87 9.43
N ARG A 645 -34.26 -33.73 8.15
CA ARG A 645 -34.36 -34.77 7.11
C ARG A 645 -33.03 -35.52 6.89
N GLU A 646 -31.90 -35.00 7.35
CA GLU A 646 -30.56 -35.60 7.22
C GLU A 646 -29.98 -36.08 8.57
N VAL A 647 -29.29 -37.24 8.59
CA VAL A 647 -28.78 -37.89 9.82
C VAL A 647 -27.31 -37.59 10.12
N SER A 648 -26.61 -36.74 9.36
CA SER A 648 -25.17 -36.50 9.58
C SER A 648 -24.77 -35.03 9.41
N GLN A 649 -24.42 -34.36 10.52
CA GLN A 649 -23.72 -33.07 10.49
C GLN A 649 -22.30 -33.22 11.06
N ARG A 650 -21.30 -32.79 10.28
CA ARG A 650 -19.95 -32.47 10.77
C ARG A 650 -19.48 -31.11 10.26
N ASN A 651 -19.03 -30.29 11.21
CA ASN A 651 -18.06 -29.19 11.15
C ASN A 651 -18.26 -28.04 10.14
N LYS A 652 -19.44 -27.42 10.07
CA LYS A 652 -19.63 -26.16 9.32
C LYS A 652 -18.88 -24.94 9.89
N ALA A 653 -18.70 -24.88 11.20
CA ALA A 653 -18.07 -23.73 11.88
C ALA A 653 -16.58 -23.55 11.54
N LEU A 654 -15.84 -24.64 11.25
CA LEU A 654 -14.41 -24.58 10.90
C LEU A 654 -14.18 -23.97 9.50
N PHE A 655 -15.13 -24.14 8.58
CA PHE A 655 -14.96 -23.71 7.18
C PHE A 655 -15.41 -22.27 6.91
N LEU A 656 -16.36 -21.75 7.69
CA LEU A 656 -16.80 -20.34 7.61
C LEU A 656 -15.70 -19.36 8.02
N SER A 657 -14.83 -19.73 8.97
CA SER A 657 -13.69 -18.91 9.38
C SER A 657 -12.57 -18.86 8.34
N MET A 658 -12.52 -19.82 7.40
CA MET A 658 -11.45 -19.91 6.41
C MET A 658 -11.70 -19.08 5.14
N ILE A 659 -12.85 -18.42 5.01
CA ILE A 659 -13.12 -17.49 3.90
C ILE A 659 -12.61 -16.10 4.32
N PRO A 660 -11.55 -15.56 3.67
CA PRO A 660 -11.08 -14.21 3.91
C PRO A 660 -12.26 -13.25 3.88
N PHE A 661 -12.32 -12.35 4.86
CA PHE A 661 -13.29 -11.27 4.96
C PHE A 661 -14.74 -11.68 5.34
N VAL A 662 -15.06 -12.97 5.52
CA VAL A 662 -16.40 -13.41 5.98
C VAL A 662 -16.64 -13.16 7.46
N GLY A 663 -15.61 -13.30 8.32
CA GLY A 663 -15.72 -13.02 9.76
C GLY A 663 -16.19 -11.58 10.05
N ALA A 664 -15.66 -10.59 9.34
CA ALA A 664 -16.07 -9.20 9.53
C ALA A 664 -17.47 -8.87 8.98
N ILE A 665 -17.95 -9.62 7.97
CA ILE A 665 -19.31 -9.46 7.45
C ILE A 665 -20.32 -10.07 8.43
N ILE A 666 -20.02 -11.24 9.01
CA ILE A 666 -20.87 -11.90 10.02
C ILE A 666 -20.97 -11.03 11.29
N ASP A 667 -19.87 -10.45 11.75
CA ASP A 667 -19.88 -9.60 12.94
C ASP A 667 -20.52 -8.22 12.70
N LEU A 668 -20.47 -7.70 11.46
CA LEU A 668 -21.16 -6.47 11.04
C LEU A 668 -22.69 -6.68 10.91
N VAL A 669 -23.11 -7.86 10.47
CA VAL A 669 -24.53 -8.25 10.34
C VAL A 669 -25.15 -8.60 11.70
N ASN A 670 -24.37 -9.16 12.64
CA ASN A 670 -24.83 -9.54 13.97
C ASN A 670 -24.84 -8.39 15.00
N GLY A 671 -24.48 -7.16 14.61
CA GLY A 671 -24.52 -5.99 15.50
C GLY A 671 -23.38 -5.92 16.53
N ASN A 672 -22.38 -6.80 16.44
CA ASN A 672 -21.21 -6.83 17.31
C ASN A 672 -20.10 -5.90 16.74
N ILE A 673 -20.37 -4.60 16.75
CA ILE A 673 -19.49 -3.57 16.15
C ILE A 673 -18.09 -3.52 16.79
N VAL A 674 -17.94 -4.00 18.03
CA VAL A 674 -16.69 -3.94 18.81
C VAL A 674 -15.83 -5.21 18.70
N GLU A 675 -16.41 -6.35 18.31
CA GLU A 675 -15.66 -7.62 18.11
C GLU A 675 -15.41 -7.93 16.63
N GLY A 676 -16.30 -7.52 15.72
CA GLY A 676 -16.10 -7.60 14.26
C GLY A 676 -15.05 -6.69 13.66
N SER A 677 -14.60 -5.70 14.43
CA SER A 677 -13.51 -4.80 14.06
C SER A 677 -12.12 -5.35 14.41
N ARG A 678 -12.02 -6.51 15.08
CA ARG A 678 -10.75 -7.20 15.32
C ARG A 678 -10.39 -8.21 14.22
N GLY A 679 -11.36 -8.67 13.43
CA GLY A 679 -11.17 -9.73 12.43
C GLY A 679 -10.75 -9.26 11.01
N LEU A 680 -10.60 -7.96 10.78
CA LEU A 680 -10.18 -7.41 9.47
C LEU A 680 -9.04 -6.39 9.60
N ILE A 681 -8.25 -6.53 10.65
CA ILE A 681 -7.02 -5.79 10.88
C ILE A 681 -5.95 -6.83 11.17
N ILE A 682 -5.50 -7.55 10.12
CA ILE A 682 -4.22 -8.24 10.22
C ILE A 682 -3.16 -7.22 9.82
N ASP A 683 -2.55 -6.65 10.85
CA ASP A 683 -1.17 -6.23 10.82
C ASP A 683 -0.32 -7.37 10.25
N THR A 684 0.08 -7.29 8.99
CA THR A 684 1.21 -8.10 8.49
C THR A 684 2.38 -7.21 8.14
N PHE A 685 3.07 -6.77 9.18
CA PHE A 685 4.50 -6.49 9.16
C PHE A 685 5.17 -6.84 10.51
N ALA A 686 4.68 -7.90 11.16
CA ALA A 686 5.21 -8.38 12.42
C ALA A 686 5.91 -9.75 12.25
N ALA A 687 7.01 -9.78 11.50
CA ALA A 687 8.11 -10.75 11.65
C ALA A 687 9.19 -10.50 10.59
N LEU A 688 10.01 -9.46 10.77
CA LEU A 688 11.40 -9.52 10.34
C LEU A 688 12.23 -9.38 11.62
N LEU A 689 12.34 -10.51 12.32
CA LEU A 689 13.27 -10.73 13.40
C LEU A 689 14.68 -10.56 12.83
N GLY A 690 15.41 -9.58 13.38
CA GLY A 690 16.82 -9.40 13.11
C GLY A 690 17.68 -10.48 13.78
N GLY A 691 18.87 -10.66 13.21
CA GLY A 691 20.11 -10.94 13.94
C GLY A 691 21.13 -9.91 13.47
N ALA A 692 21.96 -9.27 14.30
CA ALA A 692 22.47 -9.67 15.61
C ALA A 692 22.77 -8.45 16.54
N GLY A 693 22.73 -8.66 17.87
CA GLY A 693 23.40 -7.78 18.85
C GLY A 693 22.65 -7.43 20.16
N THR A 694 22.61 -8.37 21.11
CA THR A 694 22.61 -8.19 22.58
C THR A 694 21.92 -6.96 23.24
N THR A 695 20.80 -7.17 23.95
CA THR A 695 20.66 -7.11 25.44
C THR A 695 19.19 -6.95 25.85
N VAL A 696 18.65 -8.01 26.46
CA VAL A 696 17.34 -8.04 27.12
C VAL A 696 17.54 -7.66 28.59
N ARG A 697 17.20 -6.43 29.00
CA ARG A 697 16.65 -6.07 30.33
C ARG A 697 16.62 -4.55 30.52
N SER A 698 15.45 -3.95 30.29
CA SER A 698 14.82 -2.93 31.15
C SER A 698 13.73 -2.19 30.37
N LEU A 699 12.46 -2.57 30.55
CA LEU A 699 11.31 -1.66 30.41
C LEU A 699 10.03 -2.32 30.94
N ALA A 700 10.10 -2.86 32.15
CA ALA A 700 8.93 -3.14 32.97
C ALA A 700 8.74 -1.93 33.90
N LYS A 701 7.91 -0.96 33.48
CA LYS A 701 7.13 0.02 34.29
C LYS A 701 6.91 1.32 33.50
N ALA A 702 5.80 1.40 32.78
CA ALA A 702 5.04 2.64 32.52
C ALA A 702 3.69 2.29 31.88
N THR A 703 2.77 1.77 32.67
CA THR A 703 1.34 1.66 32.31
C THR A 703 0.68 3.02 32.49
N LYS A 704 0.39 3.73 31.39
CA LYS A 704 -0.79 4.59 31.17
C LYS A 704 -0.70 5.29 29.81
N ALA A 705 -1.72 5.06 28.97
CA ALA A 705 -2.01 5.72 27.70
C ALA A 705 -1.01 5.52 26.54
N VAL A 706 -1.02 4.30 25.96
CA VAL A 706 -0.66 4.08 24.54
C VAL A 706 -1.84 3.37 23.91
N ALA A 707 -2.70 4.14 23.23
CA ALA A 707 -3.66 3.59 22.28
C ALA A 707 -2.91 3.45 20.94
N PRO A 708 -2.66 2.24 20.42
CA PRO A 708 -2.05 2.06 19.11
C PRO A 708 -3.02 2.56 18.03
N PHE A 709 -2.58 3.55 17.27
CA PHE A 709 -3.32 4.19 16.19
C PHE A 709 -3.32 3.29 14.95
N GLY A 710 -4.37 2.47 14.84
CA GLY A 710 -4.70 1.67 13.65
C GLY A 710 -6.21 1.57 13.49
N ALA A 711 -6.92 2.71 13.46
CA ALA A 711 -8.40 2.71 13.47
C ALA A 711 -9.07 3.82 12.60
N LYS A 712 -8.35 4.51 11.71
CA LYS A 712 -8.94 5.58 10.86
C LYS A 712 -8.98 5.32 9.35
N ALA A 713 -8.67 4.11 8.88
CA ALA A 713 -8.89 3.74 7.47
C ALA A 713 -10.15 2.90 7.21
N PHE A 714 -10.79 2.29 8.21
CA PHE A 714 -11.92 1.36 7.96
C PHE A 714 -13.13 1.44 8.93
N SER A 715 -13.35 2.56 9.65
CA SER A 715 -14.56 2.76 10.48
C SER A 715 -15.68 3.60 9.82
N VAL A 716 -15.56 3.96 8.54
CA VAL A 716 -16.57 4.78 7.84
C VAL A 716 -17.69 3.96 7.17
N LEU A 717 -17.62 2.63 7.15
CA LEU A 717 -18.56 1.81 6.36
C LEU A 717 -19.90 1.49 7.03
N ALA A 718 -20.12 1.80 8.31
CA ALA A 718 -21.43 1.63 8.94
C ALA A 718 -22.38 2.85 8.77
N LYS A 719 -21.87 4.02 8.34
CA LYS A 719 -22.69 5.24 8.13
C LYS A 719 -22.34 6.11 6.91
N GLY A 720 -21.51 5.65 5.98
CA GLY A 720 -21.11 6.50 4.84
C GLY A 720 -20.90 5.74 3.53
N VAL A 721 -21.93 5.72 2.67
CA VAL A 721 -21.90 5.20 1.28
C VAL A 721 -20.98 5.99 0.31
N LEU A 722 -20.05 6.82 0.78
CA LEU A 722 -19.29 7.72 -0.11
C LEU A 722 -17.87 8.00 0.44
N VAL A 723 -16.88 7.11 0.32
CA VAL A 723 -15.42 7.47 0.24
C VAL A 723 -14.56 6.28 -0.24
N VAL A 724 -14.51 5.94 -1.53
CA VAL A 724 -13.41 5.09 -2.07
C VAL A 724 -12.84 5.63 -3.40
N SER A 725 -13.44 6.68 -3.98
CA SER A 725 -13.03 7.18 -5.30
C SER A 725 -11.76 8.04 -5.34
N ALA A 726 -11.38 8.70 -4.23
CA ALA A 726 -10.35 9.76 -4.21
C ALA A 726 -8.88 9.26 -4.11
N PHE A 727 -8.64 7.95 -4.20
CA PHE A 727 -7.27 7.39 -4.12
C PHE A 727 -6.83 6.72 -5.42
N LEU A 728 -7.74 6.52 -6.37
CA LEU A 728 -7.55 5.50 -7.40
C LEU A 728 -7.88 5.96 -8.83
N ASN A 729 -8.15 7.25 -9.04
CA ASN A 729 -8.32 7.79 -10.40
C ASN A 729 -7.97 9.29 -10.47
N PRO A 730 -6.72 9.68 -10.76
CA PRO A 730 -6.32 11.08 -10.80
C PRO A 730 -6.80 11.87 -12.04
N LEU A 731 -7.65 11.33 -12.94
CA LEU A 731 -8.06 12.01 -14.17
C LEU A 731 -9.53 11.83 -14.62
N ASP A 732 -10.48 11.53 -13.73
CA ASP A 732 -11.89 11.46 -14.17
C ASP A 732 -12.86 12.30 -13.34
N GLY A 733 -12.92 13.58 -13.70
CA GLY A 733 -13.87 14.57 -13.20
C GLY A 733 -15.28 14.46 -13.79
N THR A 734 -15.69 13.33 -14.37
CA THR A 734 -17.04 13.21 -15.00
C THR A 734 -17.84 11.92 -14.71
N ALA A 735 -17.32 10.96 -13.94
CA ALA A 735 -17.98 9.67 -13.73
C ALA A 735 -19.06 9.61 -12.62
N ASP A 736 -19.69 10.74 -12.24
CA ASP A 736 -20.76 10.76 -11.22
C ASP A 736 -22.19 10.74 -11.79
N LEU A 737 -22.36 10.49 -13.10
CA LEU A 737 -23.69 10.52 -13.73
C LEU A 737 -24.38 9.16 -13.97
N ILE A 738 -23.73 8.03 -13.64
CA ILE A 738 -24.31 6.68 -13.80
C ILE A 738 -24.68 6.00 -12.46
N ARG A 739 -24.33 6.62 -11.32
CA ARG A 739 -24.63 6.07 -9.98
C ARG A 739 -26.08 6.25 -9.51
N TRP A 740 -26.96 6.88 -10.30
CA TRP A 740 -28.36 7.13 -9.96
C TRP A 740 -29.38 6.32 -10.78
N ALA A 741 -28.96 5.30 -11.54
CA ALA A 741 -29.87 4.47 -12.35
C ALA A 741 -30.30 3.13 -11.69
N SER A 742 -29.72 2.71 -10.56
CA SER A 742 -30.04 1.40 -9.94
C SER A 742 -30.99 1.46 -8.73
N LYS A 743 -31.56 2.62 -8.42
CA LYS A 743 -32.66 2.78 -7.45
C LYS A 743 -33.68 3.82 -7.94
N GLY A 744 -34.63 3.42 -8.80
CA GLY A 744 -35.91 4.15 -8.94
C GLY A 744 -36.67 4.12 -7.60
N LEU A 745 -37.53 5.06 -7.22
CA LEU A 745 -38.34 6.02 -7.97
C LEU A 745 -38.78 7.16 -7.01
N LEU A 746 -38.83 8.41 -7.52
CA LEU A 746 -39.74 9.52 -7.17
C LEU A 746 -39.89 10.04 -5.71
N THR A 747 -39.46 11.30 -5.49
CA THR A 747 -40.34 12.49 -5.27
C THR A 747 -39.50 13.70 -4.82
N LEU A 748 -39.49 14.77 -5.63
CA LEU A 748 -39.15 16.14 -5.19
C LEU A 748 -40.41 16.72 -4.52
N PRO A 749 -40.29 17.45 -3.39
CA PRO A 749 -40.28 18.90 -3.53
C PRO A 749 -39.44 19.70 -2.50
N GLN A 750 -38.90 20.81 -3.00
CA GLN A 750 -38.75 22.14 -2.39
C GLN A 750 -38.94 22.27 -0.86
N THR A 751 -37.87 22.62 -0.14
CA THR A 751 -37.89 23.69 0.90
C THR A 751 -36.46 24.03 1.33
N VAL A 752 -35.90 25.06 0.69
CA VAL A 752 -34.85 25.90 1.28
C VAL A 752 -35.57 27.04 1.99
N ALA A 753 -35.62 27.03 3.32
CA ALA A 753 -35.76 28.25 4.11
C ALA A 753 -35.45 27.98 5.59
N LYS A 754 -34.49 28.75 6.12
CA LYS A 754 -34.19 29.01 7.54
C LYS A 754 -33.12 28.12 8.22
N ALA A 755 -31.87 28.48 7.99
CA ALA A 755 -30.83 28.49 9.03
C ALA A 755 -29.90 29.71 8.79
N PRO A 756 -29.37 30.35 9.84
CA PRO A 756 -28.86 31.72 9.79
C PRO A 756 -27.50 31.83 9.09
N LYS A 757 -27.31 32.97 8.42
CA LYS A 757 -26.05 33.39 7.80
C LYS A 757 -24.96 33.55 8.87
N LEU A 758 -24.04 32.60 8.97
CA LEU A 758 -22.68 32.88 9.43
C LEU A 758 -21.73 32.84 8.22
N SER A 759 -20.94 33.90 8.11
CA SER A 759 -20.18 34.35 6.95
C SER A 759 -19.22 33.31 6.35
N ALA A 760 -19.63 32.68 5.25
CA ALA A 760 -18.74 31.93 4.35
C ALA A 760 -17.79 32.87 3.57
N VAL A 761 -18.13 34.16 3.44
CA VAL A 761 -17.36 35.14 2.67
C VAL A 761 -16.02 35.49 3.35
N THR A 762 -15.95 35.54 4.68
CA THR A 762 -14.70 35.86 5.41
C THR A 762 -13.70 34.69 5.43
N LYS A 763 -14.15 33.45 5.17
CA LYS A 763 -13.27 32.28 5.01
C LYS A 763 -12.79 32.08 3.56
N MET A 764 -13.53 32.62 2.57
CA MET A 764 -13.05 32.63 1.19
C MET A 764 -11.90 33.61 0.98
N VAL A 765 -11.90 34.78 1.64
CA VAL A 765 -10.77 35.73 1.56
C VAL A 765 -9.48 35.14 2.16
N ALA A 766 -9.57 34.33 3.23
CA ALA A 766 -8.40 33.66 3.81
C ALA A 766 -7.89 32.48 2.95
N VAL A 767 -8.77 31.85 2.17
CA VAL A 767 -8.41 30.80 1.19
C VAL A 767 -7.79 31.43 -0.05
N GLU A 768 -8.30 32.58 -0.50
CA GLU A 768 -7.75 33.36 -1.61
C GLU A 768 -6.41 34.01 -1.25
N GLU A 769 -6.25 34.58 -0.05
CA GLU A 769 -4.97 35.07 0.48
C GLU A 769 -3.94 33.94 0.59
N LYS A 770 -4.32 32.79 1.17
CA LYS A 770 -3.41 31.63 1.24
C LYS A 770 -3.04 31.13 -0.16
N LEU A 771 -3.98 31.09 -1.12
CA LEU A 771 -3.73 30.70 -2.52
C LEU A 771 -2.87 31.72 -3.28
N ARG A 772 -3.02 33.02 -2.99
CA ARG A 772 -2.22 34.11 -3.58
C ARG A 772 -0.79 34.09 -3.04
N THR A 773 -0.58 33.74 -1.77
CA THR A 773 0.75 33.43 -1.21
C THR A 773 1.30 32.07 -1.63
N PHE A 774 0.46 31.08 -1.94
CA PHE A 774 0.88 29.72 -2.33
C PHE A 774 1.31 29.59 -3.80
N PHE A 775 0.69 30.31 -4.72
CA PHE A 775 0.99 30.23 -6.17
C PHE A 775 1.51 31.55 -6.78
N GLY A 776 1.63 32.61 -5.99
CA GLY A 776 2.00 33.95 -6.46
C GLY A 776 3.50 34.24 -6.46
N VAL A 777 4.31 33.59 -7.31
CA VAL A 777 5.61 34.16 -7.71
C VAL A 777 5.43 34.96 -8.99
N LYS A 778 4.83 36.14 -8.86
CA LYS A 778 5.04 37.22 -9.85
C LYS A 778 4.79 38.64 -9.33
N SER A 779 4.26 38.86 -8.13
CA SER A 779 4.02 40.20 -7.59
C SER A 779 5.13 40.72 -6.65
N ALA A 780 5.97 39.86 -6.07
CA ALA A 780 7.07 40.30 -5.20
C ALA A 780 8.25 40.96 -5.97
N LEU A 781 8.30 40.83 -7.30
CA LEU A 781 9.27 41.53 -8.15
C LEU A 781 8.87 43.00 -8.42
N GLY A 782 7.64 43.42 -8.05
CA GLY A 782 7.15 44.79 -8.29
C GLY A 782 7.26 45.74 -7.09
N GLU A 783 7.25 45.24 -5.86
CA GLU A 783 7.17 46.10 -4.65
C GLU A 783 8.52 46.34 -3.96
N ALA A 784 9.58 45.61 -4.30
CA ALA A 784 10.94 45.91 -3.82
C ALA A 784 11.53 47.21 -4.43
N ALA A 785 10.88 47.79 -5.44
CA ALA A 785 11.34 48.99 -6.13
C ALA A 785 10.99 50.32 -5.43
N ILE A 786 10.26 50.33 -4.29
CA ILE A 786 9.72 51.58 -3.72
C ILE A 786 10.34 51.96 -2.35
N LEU A 787 11.33 51.22 -1.82
CA LEU A 787 12.02 51.60 -0.59
C LEU A 787 13.54 51.64 -0.75
N GLN A 788 14.04 52.56 -1.58
CA GLN A 788 15.44 53.00 -1.55
C GLN A 788 15.56 54.51 -1.75
N GLU A 789 15.28 55.27 -0.69
CA GLU A 789 15.89 56.59 -0.53
C GLU A 789 17.13 56.43 0.37
N GLY A 790 18.32 56.60 -0.22
CA GLY A 790 19.55 56.83 0.56
C GLY A 790 20.70 55.85 0.39
N VAL A 791 21.08 55.46 -0.83
CA VAL A 791 22.45 54.99 -1.14
C VAL A 791 22.84 55.57 -2.51
N GLY A 792 23.99 56.22 -2.62
CA GLY A 792 24.42 56.94 -3.83
C GLY A 792 24.31 56.09 -5.11
N GLN A 793 23.93 56.71 -6.23
CA GLN A 793 23.78 56.08 -7.54
C GLN A 793 25.01 55.23 -7.89
N ARG A 794 24.90 53.91 -7.71
CA ARG A 794 25.85 52.93 -8.24
C ARG A 794 25.35 52.49 -9.61
N SER A 795 26.18 52.66 -10.64
CA SER A 795 25.85 52.29 -12.01
C SER A 795 25.74 50.77 -12.13
N THR A 796 24.51 50.25 -12.26
CA THR A 796 24.27 48.84 -12.57
C THR A 796 24.24 48.62 -14.08
N HIS A 797 24.67 47.45 -14.52
CA HIS A 797 24.80 47.08 -15.93
C HIS A 797 24.08 45.75 -16.16
N ASN A 798 23.18 45.72 -17.14
CA ASN A 798 22.56 44.47 -17.56
C ASN A 798 23.54 43.70 -18.44
N GLY A 799 23.60 42.38 -18.26
CA GLY A 799 24.46 41.51 -19.04
C GLY A 799 24.08 40.06 -18.86
N HIS A 800 24.99 39.18 -19.27
CA HIS A 800 24.88 37.75 -19.06
C HIS A 800 26.13 37.26 -18.34
N ASN A 801 25.96 36.32 -17.41
CA ASN A 801 27.05 35.52 -16.86
C ASN A 801 26.76 34.06 -17.20
N HIS A 802 27.62 33.41 -18.00
CA HIS A 802 27.38 32.04 -18.50
C HIS A 802 25.98 31.84 -19.11
N SER A 803 25.56 32.76 -19.97
CA SER A 803 24.21 32.78 -20.59
C SER A 803 23.03 33.01 -19.65
N VAL A 804 23.27 33.20 -18.34
CA VAL A 804 22.24 33.59 -17.37
C VAL A 804 22.13 35.13 -17.33
N PRO A 805 20.95 35.72 -17.60
CA PRO A 805 20.76 37.17 -17.49
C PRO A 805 21.02 37.64 -16.06
N VAL A 806 21.84 38.67 -15.90
CA VAL A 806 22.20 39.22 -14.59
C VAL A 806 22.33 40.74 -14.66
N GLN A 807 21.82 41.41 -13.65
CA GLN A 807 22.18 42.79 -13.37
C GLN A 807 23.44 42.78 -12.53
N ALA A 808 24.51 43.42 -13.00
CA ALA A 808 25.80 43.44 -12.33
C ALA A 808 26.19 44.87 -11.94
N LEU A 809 27.02 44.99 -10.92
CA LEU A 809 27.67 46.25 -10.56
C LEU A 809 29.17 46.03 -10.37
N GLN A 810 29.95 47.06 -10.62
CA GLN A 810 31.39 47.00 -10.42
C GLN A 810 31.73 47.45 -9.00
N ALA A 811 32.42 46.60 -8.24
CA ALA A 811 32.94 46.90 -6.91
C ALA A 811 34.36 46.36 -6.78
N ASN A 812 35.29 47.15 -6.23
CA ASN A 812 36.69 46.74 -6.01
C ASN A 812 37.38 46.12 -7.24
N GLY A 813 37.10 46.65 -8.43
CA GLY A 813 37.71 46.17 -9.70
C GLY A 813 37.06 44.92 -10.30
N HIS A 814 36.05 44.33 -9.65
CA HIS A 814 35.35 43.13 -10.10
C HIS A 814 33.86 43.40 -10.38
N TRP A 815 33.26 42.58 -11.23
CA TRP A 815 31.81 42.57 -11.45
C TRP A 815 31.14 41.63 -10.46
N TYR A 816 30.08 42.09 -9.80
CA TYR A 816 29.27 41.28 -8.89
C TYR A 816 27.82 41.29 -9.35
N ALA A 817 27.10 40.19 -9.13
CA ALA A 817 25.65 40.19 -9.28
C ALA A 817 25.03 41.18 -8.27
N VAL A 818 23.94 41.82 -8.67
CA VAL A 818 23.16 42.69 -7.79
C VAL A 818 22.11 41.86 -7.08
N ASN A 819 22.04 41.98 -5.75
CA ASN A 819 20.94 41.43 -4.98
C ASN A 819 19.66 42.22 -5.33
N PRO A 820 18.62 41.56 -5.89
CA PRO A 820 17.41 42.25 -6.34
C PRO A 820 16.60 42.88 -5.20
N GLN A 821 16.82 42.45 -3.95
CA GLN A 821 16.11 42.98 -2.78
C GLN A 821 16.82 44.19 -2.17
N THR A 822 18.16 44.20 -2.18
CA THR A 822 18.95 45.23 -1.50
C THR A 822 19.67 46.18 -2.44
N GLY A 823 19.76 45.88 -3.74
CA GLY A 823 20.54 46.67 -4.70
C GLY A 823 22.05 46.62 -4.46
N LEU A 824 22.51 45.80 -3.51
CA LEU A 824 23.91 45.66 -3.12
C LEU A 824 24.58 44.52 -3.92
N PRO A 825 25.92 44.54 -4.06
CA PRO A 825 26.62 43.41 -4.66
C PRO A 825 26.43 42.15 -3.80
N ILE A 826 26.31 41.01 -4.44
CA ILE A 826 26.23 39.70 -3.79
C ILE A 826 27.03 38.69 -4.61
N SER A 827 27.48 37.62 -3.96
CA SER A 827 28.23 36.49 -4.53
C SER A 827 29.72 36.73 -4.75
N THR A 828 30.38 35.76 -5.37
CA THR A 828 31.75 35.85 -5.88
C THR A 828 31.80 36.77 -7.11
N PRO A 829 32.98 37.28 -7.49
CA PRO A 829 33.17 37.96 -8.76
C PRO A 829 32.63 37.13 -9.93
N LEU A 830 31.86 37.76 -10.81
CA LEU A 830 31.35 37.13 -12.03
C LEU A 830 32.53 36.80 -12.96
N ASP A 831 32.72 35.51 -13.24
CA ASP A 831 33.82 34.96 -14.02
C ASP A 831 33.53 34.89 -15.53
N GLY A 832 32.30 35.14 -15.95
CA GLY A 832 31.86 35.13 -17.35
C GLY A 832 30.95 36.29 -17.73
N PHE A 833 31.03 37.44 -17.04
CA PHE A 833 30.12 38.56 -17.28
C PHE A 833 30.40 39.28 -18.61
N THR A 834 29.39 39.35 -19.46
CA THR A 834 29.37 40.15 -20.68
C THR A 834 28.28 41.22 -20.59
N PRO A 835 28.62 42.53 -20.56
CA PRO A 835 27.62 43.58 -20.53
C PRO A 835 26.84 43.63 -21.85
N LEU A 836 25.55 43.92 -21.78
CA LEU A 836 24.76 44.28 -22.94
C LEU A 836 25.18 45.69 -23.37
N SER A 837 25.68 45.82 -24.61
CA SER A 837 26.02 47.13 -25.18
C SER A 837 24.81 48.05 -25.09
N SER A 838 24.99 49.24 -24.50
CA SER A 838 23.96 50.28 -24.51
C SER A 838 23.70 50.72 -25.95
N THR A 839 22.54 50.39 -26.50
CA THR A 839 21.96 51.13 -27.63
C THR A 839 21.30 52.39 -27.15
#